data_AF-A0A938X4V1-F1
#
_entry.id   AF-A0A938X4V1-F1
#
_cell.length_a   1.000
_cell.length_b   1.000
_cell.length_c   1.000
_cell.angle_alpha   90.00
_cell.angle_beta   90.00
_cell.angle_gamma   90.00
#
_symmetry.space_group_name_H-M   'P 1'
#
loop_
_entity.id
_entity.type
_entity.pdbx_description
1 polymer ?
#
loop_
_entity_poly.entity_id
_entity_poly.type
_entity_poly.pdbx_seq_one_letter_code
_entity_poly.pdbx_strand_id
1 'polypeptide(L)'
;MAGQVLFTLYYNHFRSELKNTKYPLCKEVHTVDDLKGVVAYDHVCALYQDGHRKIANFIQSNCSMFDVDNTESDNSELWTTPDDVRKAFPNVPFYVCYSRNHMKQKKDKAPRPKFHVYFAHSVINNSQEYAQLKQKVCSYFPAFDDNAKDSARFFIGVENPQIEFFDGNVLLSDFMETVKPSVKDVSAKGESNIIPEGRRNATLYQFAVRALVRYGENPAYLMFTKESQKCSPPLDEKELSGIWKSALKFYRGTVLLSPDYVSPAQYNFSVSQNKSPLPIADMYIWQNLKIRVGRDKRWCIEVTRLFLQAFGIHIRINDMNCRIEIDGLPPEYSGEDALSLLVTLIYDSAIMMGYRYVNEKHIYNHLSVIANENRYHPVLECINAQLWDGNDRLAELYRIMGLSDEFHKTLVKKWALQTIAVLYNTQDHPVSAQGVLVLQGEQGIGKTELFRHLAVFDKFFKGGATLDMSNKDSTMSATKVWICELGEIDSTTKKEQSALKAFLTEQTDRYREPYARHETIRPRRTSFCGTVNPKEYLRDVTGNRRFWTIPIEKMDTNAIFSYSSEWYLQFWRQIYQEYKKNPKGHLLTPEEQDRVNCLNANFETDVYGEDEFISLFDTTADLSRWGRRTAAEIADILNKRYKGLNIRSESIGRQLIPRLEKRTGQVFKRSSSNGKRYINCPPLSVSIDDDSDSYSFAPFTSEDFRDFTDEDVIF
;
A
#
# COMPACT_ATOMS: atom_id res chain seq x y z
N MET A 1 9.40 5.62 33.54
CA MET A 1 8.16 6.38 33.32
C MET A 1 8.43 7.80 33.75
N ALA A 2 8.73 8.68 32.80
CA ALA A 2 8.91 10.12 33.03
C ALA A 2 7.93 10.84 32.10
N GLY A 3 7.07 11.71 32.64
CA GLY A 3 6.30 12.66 31.84
C GLY A 3 4.77 12.48 31.74
N GLN A 4 4.10 11.68 32.57
CA GLN A 4 2.62 11.72 32.60
C GLN A 4 2.16 12.83 33.55
N VAL A 5 1.30 13.77 33.10
CA VAL A 5 0.64 14.76 33.99
C VAL A 5 -0.24 13.96 34.96
N LEU A 6 -0.04 14.13 36.26
CA LEU A 6 -0.92 13.48 37.26
C LEU A 6 -2.20 14.30 37.44
N PHE A 7 -2.09 15.62 37.60
CA PHE A 7 -3.23 16.55 37.65
C PHE A 7 -2.78 18.02 37.50
N THR A 8 -3.74 18.95 37.43
CA THR A 8 -3.50 20.39 37.28
C THR A 8 -4.07 21.15 38.47
N LEU A 9 -3.31 22.13 38.99
CA LEU A 9 -3.77 23.06 40.03
C LEU A 9 -3.74 24.50 39.52
N TYR A 10 -4.61 25.35 40.09
CA TYR A 10 -4.74 26.75 39.74
C TYR A 10 -4.46 27.61 40.97
N TYR A 11 -3.62 28.64 40.82
CA TYR A 11 -3.07 29.39 41.95
C TYR A 11 -2.90 30.88 41.63
N ASN A 12 -2.42 31.62 42.62
CA ASN A 12 -2.00 33.01 42.53
C ASN A 12 -0.69 33.18 43.33
N HIS A 13 -0.10 34.38 43.39
CA HIS A 13 1.14 34.60 44.16
C HIS A 13 0.92 35.14 45.59
N PHE A 14 -0.29 35.06 46.10
CA PHE A 14 -0.65 35.43 47.48
C PHE A 14 -0.69 34.20 48.40
N ARG A 15 -0.50 34.45 49.69
CA ARG A 15 -0.66 33.45 50.76
C ARG A 15 -1.60 34.00 51.82
N SER A 16 -2.51 33.17 52.30
CA SER A 16 -3.46 33.51 53.37
C SER A 16 -4.41 34.67 53.06
N GLU A 17 -4.70 34.94 51.78
CA GLU A 17 -5.65 35.97 51.38
C GLU A 17 -7.06 35.37 51.18
N LEU A 18 -7.81 35.29 52.28
CA LEU A 18 -9.13 34.65 52.32
C LEU A 18 -10.17 35.31 51.40
N LYS A 19 -9.99 36.59 51.06
CA LYS A 19 -10.91 37.32 50.17
C LYS A 19 -10.61 37.08 48.69
N ASN A 20 -9.52 36.38 48.36
CA ASN A 20 -9.18 36.16 46.97
C ASN A 20 -10.17 35.21 46.28
N THR A 21 -10.59 35.61 45.09
CA THR A 21 -11.45 34.83 44.21
C THR A 21 -10.84 34.62 42.83
N LYS A 22 -9.64 35.16 42.54
CA LYS A 22 -8.98 35.02 41.24
C LYS A 22 -7.73 34.12 41.31
N TYR A 23 -7.70 33.12 40.45
CA TYR A 23 -6.65 32.11 40.31
C TYR A 23 -6.27 31.95 38.83
N PRO A 24 -5.58 32.94 38.24
CA PRO A 24 -5.30 32.99 36.80
C PRO A 24 -4.13 32.10 36.37
N LEU A 25 -3.30 31.65 37.32
CA LEU A 25 -2.13 30.82 37.02
C LEU A 25 -2.50 29.35 37.14
N CYS A 26 -1.88 28.51 36.32
CA CYS A 26 -2.04 27.06 36.40
C CYS A 26 -0.68 26.37 36.36
N LYS A 27 -0.64 25.16 36.91
CA LYS A 27 0.56 24.33 36.90
C LYS A 27 0.15 22.87 36.84
N GLU A 28 0.71 22.17 35.86
CA GLU A 28 0.64 20.72 35.75
C GLU A 28 1.62 20.10 36.73
N VAL A 29 1.12 19.14 37.52
CA VAL A 29 1.88 18.44 38.55
C VAL A 29 2.30 17.08 38.01
N HIS A 30 3.60 16.92 37.80
CA HIS A 30 4.22 15.65 37.42
C HIS A 30 5.10 15.08 38.53
N THR A 31 5.63 15.97 39.36
CA THR A 31 6.62 15.68 40.38
C THR A 31 6.25 16.32 41.71
N VAL A 32 6.90 15.86 42.78
CA VAL A 32 6.79 16.50 44.10
C VAL A 32 7.17 17.99 44.03
N ASP A 33 8.18 18.35 43.24
CA ASP A 33 8.65 19.73 43.15
C ASP A 33 7.69 20.65 42.38
N ASP A 34 6.98 20.11 41.37
CA ASP A 34 5.88 20.84 40.74
C ASP A 34 4.79 21.17 41.75
N LEU A 35 4.41 20.21 42.60
CA LEU A 35 3.39 20.44 43.63
C LEU A 35 3.88 21.46 44.66
N LYS A 36 5.12 21.36 45.15
CA LYS A 36 5.71 22.32 46.11
C LYS A 36 5.62 23.76 45.61
N GLY A 37 5.90 23.99 44.32
CA GLY A 37 5.83 25.32 43.72
C GLY A 37 4.44 25.95 43.78
N VAL A 38 3.38 25.14 43.66
CA VAL A 38 1.99 25.61 43.67
C VAL A 38 1.46 25.77 45.09
N VAL A 39 1.63 24.74 45.93
CA VAL A 39 1.06 24.72 47.28
C VAL A 39 1.77 25.67 48.25
N ALA A 40 2.87 26.29 47.81
CA ALA A 40 3.47 27.44 48.47
C ALA A 40 2.56 28.68 48.46
N TYR A 41 1.53 28.70 47.60
CA TYR A 41 0.58 29.80 47.44
C TYR A 41 -0.87 29.32 47.57
N ASP A 42 -1.79 30.29 47.69
CA ASP A 42 -3.22 30.00 47.75
C ASP A 42 -3.70 29.43 46.40
N HIS A 43 -4.40 28.29 46.44
CA HIS A 43 -4.72 27.51 45.23
C HIS A 43 -6.06 26.78 45.30
N VAL A 44 -6.51 26.30 44.14
CA VAL A 44 -7.74 25.55 43.89
C VAL A 44 -7.49 24.42 42.88
N CYS A 45 -8.37 23.43 42.86
CA CYS A 45 -8.24 22.24 41.99
C CYS A 45 -8.99 22.33 40.65
N ALA A 46 -9.74 23.41 40.41
CA ALA A 46 -10.61 23.54 39.25
C ALA A 46 -10.29 24.80 38.43
N LEU A 47 -10.44 24.68 37.12
CA LEU A 47 -10.42 25.80 36.19
C LEU A 47 -11.76 26.54 36.28
N TYR A 48 -11.69 27.86 36.37
CA TYR A 48 -12.86 28.72 36.33
C TYR A 48 -12.76 29.71 35.19
N GLN A 49 -13.90 30.13 34.65
CA GLN A 49 -14.01 31.21 33.68
C GLN A 49 -13.34 32.48 34.23
N ASP A 50 -12.44 33.05 33.43
CA ASP A 50 -11.59 34.20 33.77
C ASP A 50 -10.74 34.02 35.05
N GLY A 51 -10.49 32.77 35.45
CA GLY A 51 -9.83 32.42 36.70
C GLY A 51 -10.65 32.79 37.95
N HIS A 52 -11.92 33.18 37.80
CA HIS A 52 -12.76 33.65 38.91
C HIS A 52 -13.49 32.47 39.57
N ARG A 53 -12.98 32.04 40.74
CA ARG A 53 -13.52 30.98 41.59
C ARG A 53 -14.96 31.27 42.02
N LYS A 54 -15.90 30.68 41.31
CA LYS A 54 -17.33 30.62 41.61
C LYS A 54 -17.90 29.38 40.94
N ILE A 55 -18.81 28.66 41.58
CA ILE A 55 -19.39 27.42 41.02
C ILE A 55 -19.99 27.66 39.63
N ALA A 56 -20.69 28.79 39.44
CA ALA A 56 -21.27 29.18 38.15
C ALA A 56 -20.22 29.38 37.03
N ASN A 57 -18.95 29.55 37.38
CA ASN A 57 -17.84 29.75 36.46
C ASN A 57 -17.01 28.46 36.28
N PHE A 58 -17.39 27.32 36.86
CA PHE A 58 -16.62 26.08 36.78
C PHE A 58 -16.51 25.60 35.33
N ILE A 59 -15.29 25.29 34.88
CA ILE A 59 -15.01 24.77 33.54
C ILE A 59 -14.65 23.28 33.63
N GLN A 60 -13.59 22.94 34.39
CA GLN A 60 -13.13 21.55 34.51
C GLN A 60 -12.23 21.33 35.73
N SER A 61 -12.08 20.07 36.14
CA SER A 61 -11.08 19.62 37.12
C SER A 61 -10.64 18.18 36.89
N ASN A 62 -9.35 17.88 37.08
CA ASN A 62 -8.79 16.52 37.11
C ASN A 62 -8.12 16.20 38.47
N CYS A 63 -8.38 17.02 39.50
CA CYS A 63 -7.81 16.88 40.84
C CYS A 63 -8.90 17.06 41.91
N SER A 64 -8.90 16.22 42.94
CA SER A 64 -9.71 16.43 44.14
C SER A 64 -8.82 16.47 45.37
N MET A 65 -9.01 17.51 46.18
CA MET A 65 -8.27 17.70 47.43
C MET A 65 -9.16 17.55 48.66
N PHE A 66 -8.61 16.93 49.72
CA PHE A 66 -9.28 16.65 50.99
C PHE A 66 -8.40 16.98 52.20
N ASP A 67 -9.02 17.29 53.34
CA ASP A 67 -8.36 17.79 54.56
C ASP A 67 -8.43 16.68 55.62
N VAL A 68 -7.30 16.36 56.27
CA VAL A 68 -7.28 15.52 57.48
C VAL A 68 -6.79 16.38 58.63
N ASP A 69 -7.68 16.59 59.60
CA ASP A 69 -7.50 17.60 60.64
C ASP A 69 -7.34 17.03 62.06
N ASN A 70 -7.65 15.73 62.22
CA ASN A 70 -7.56 14.92 63.45
C ASN A 70 -8.19 15.58 64.70
N THR A 71 -9.31 16.29 64.52
CA THR A 71 -9.95 17.09 65.58
C THR A 71 -10.74 16.28 66.60
N GLU A 72 -11.10 15.04 66.27
CA GLU A 72 -12.10 14.23 66.99
C GLU A 72 -11.55 13.53 68.25
N SER A 73 -10.23 13.37 68.38
CA SER A 73 -9.60 12.69 69.52
C SER A 73 -8.21 13.27 69.81
N ASP A 74 -7.82 13.32 71.09
CA ASP A 74 -6.44 13.61 71.52
C ASP A 74 -5.63 12.32 71.81
N ASN A 75 -6.23 11.13 71.64
CA ASN A 75 -5.50 9.86 71.64
C ASN A 75 -4.78 9.68 70.29
N SER A 76 -3.44 9.63 70.33
CA SER A 76 -2.59 9.51 69.15
C SER A 76 -2.80 8.22 68.35
N GLU A 77 -3.27 7.14 68.97
CA GLU A 77 -3.58 5.88 68.27
C GLU A 77 -4.81 5.95 67.37
N LEU A 78 -5.65 6.97 67.54
CA LEU A 78 -6.86 7.20 66.75
C LEU A 78 -6.67 8.24 65.65
N TRP A 79 -5.48 8.83 65.52
CA TRP A 79 -5.21 9.81 64.49
C TRP A 79 -5.03 9.14 63.13
N THR A 80 -5.68 9.71 62.12
CA THR A 80 -5.52 9.29 60.73
C THR A 80 -4.16 9.77 60.22
N THR A 81 -3.40 8.84 59.65
CA THR A 81 -2.09 9.06 59.05
C THR A 81 -2.14 8.94 57.52
N PRO A 82 -1.12 9.44 56.79
CA PRO A 82 -0.99 9.19 55.34
C PRO A 82 -1.04 7.69 54.97
N ASP A 83 -0.50 6.82 55.81
CA ASP A 83 -0.55 5.37 55.59
C ASP A 83 -1.97 4.79 55.69
N ASP A 84 -2.85 5.38 56.51
CA ASP A 84 -4.25 4.96 56.60
C ASP A 84 -5.01 5.34 55.33
N VAL A 85 -4.69 6.50 54.74
CA VAL A 85 -5.19 6.90 53.42
C VAL A 85 -4.70 5.92 52.36
N ARG A 86 -3.41 5.57 52.35
CA ARG A 86 -2.84 4.59 51.41
C ARG A 86 -3.52 3.21 51.51
N LYS A 87 -3.84 2.76 52.72
CA LYS A 87 -4.56 1.50 52.95
C LYS A 87 -6.01 1.57 52.47
N ALA A 88 -6.67 2.71 52.67
CA ALA A 88 -8.05 2.92 52.25
C ALA A 88 -8.19 3.07 50.72
N PHE A 89 -7.19 3.64 50.05
CA PHE A 89 -7.19 3.86 48.60
C PHE A 89 -6.05 3.05 47.93
N PRO A 90 -6.14 1.70 47.90
CA PRO A 90 -5.06 0.86 47.37
C PRO A 90 -4.85 1.11 45.87
N ASN A 91 -3.59 1.28 45.48
CA ASN A 91 -3.14 1.56 44.11
C ASN A 91 -3.66 2.87 43.49
N VAL A 92 -4.23 3.78 44.28
CA VAL A 92 -4.57 5.14 43.83
C VAL A 92 -3.38 6.07 44.13
N PRO A 93 -2.78 6.75 43.14
CA PRO A 93 -1.69 7.67 43.40
C PRO A 93 -2.22 8.96 44.06
N PHE A 94 -1.54 9.43 45.10
CA PHE A 94 -1.88 10.70 45.73
C PHE A 94 -0.66 11.40 46.35
N TYR A 95 -0.78 12.72 46.49
CA TYR A 95 0.17 13.51 47.26
C TYR A 95 -0.40 13.90 48.62
N VAL A 96 0.47 14.03 49.60
CA VAL A 96 0.17 14.60 50.90
C VAL A 96 0.97 15.89 51.06
N CYS A 97 0.32 16.99 51.41
CA CYS A 97 0.99 18.23 51.83
C CYS A 97 0.62 18.55 53.28
N TYR A 98 1.61 18.70 54.15
CA TYR A 98 1.36 19.05 55.55
C TYR A 98 0.85 20.48 55.69
N SER A 99 -0.16 20.66 56.54
CA SER A 99 -0.80 21.96 56.77
C SER A 99 0.14 22.91 57.53
N ARG A 100 -0.05 24.23 57.38
CA ARG A 100 0.64 25.23 58.23
C ARG A 100 0.38 25.07 59.74
N ASN A 101 -0.64 24.30 60.10
CA ASN A 101 -1.01 23.97 61.49
C ASN A 101 -0.55 22.57 61.92
N HIS A 102 0.19 21.84 61.07
CA HIS A 102 0.74 20.53 61.38
C HIS A 102 1.60 20.60 62.66
N MET A 103 1.30 19.71 63.63
CA MET A 103 2.00 19.61 64.93
C MET A 103 2.06 20.92 65.73
N LYS A 104 1.14 21.88 65.48
CA LYS A 104 1.00 23.08 66.32
C LYS A 104 -0.04 22.83 67.41
N GLN A 105 0.31 23.19 68.64
CA GLN A 105 -0.64 23.23 69.74
C GLN A 105 -1.65 24.36 69.49
N LYS A 106 -2.95 24.07 69.67
CA LYS A 106 -4.02 25.06 69.53
C LYS A 106 -4.97 24.94 70.71
N LYS A 107 -4.99 25.98 71.57
CA LYS A 107 -5.70 25.98 72.85
C LYS A 107 -5.30 24.74 73.70
N ASP A 108 -6.26 24.04 74.27
CA ASP A 108 -6.06 22.92 75.20
C ASP A 108 -5.81 21.57 74.53
N LYS A 109 -5.71 21.53 73.19
CA LYS A 109 -5.57 20.25 72.48
C LYS A 109 -4.12 19.98 72.04
N ALA A 110 -3.71 18.70 72.09
CA ALA A 110 -2.35 18.26 71.79
C ALA A 110 -1.90 18.56 70.34
N PRO A 111 -0.58 18.75 70.09
CA PRO A 111 0.01 18.76 68.76
C PRO A 111 -0.33 17.47 67.98
N ARG A 112 -0.90 17.59 66.77
CA ARG A 112 -1.38 16.45 65.99
C ARG A 112 -1.08 16.60 64.48
N PRO A 113 -1.04 15.49 63.72
CA PRO A 113 -0.85 15.56 62.29
C PRO A 113 -2.06 16.19 61.58
N LYS A 114 -1.80 17.13 60.68
CA LYS A 114 -2.80 17.86 59.88
C LYS A 114 -2.24 18.01 58.48
N PHE A 115 -2.94 17.50 57.48
CA PHE A 115 -2.42 17.44 56.12
C PHE A 115 -3.54 17.46 55.08
N HIS A 116 -3.17 17.76 53.84
CA HIS A 116 -4.03 17.82 52.68
C HIS A 116 -3.65 16.70 51.71
N VAL A 117 -4.64 16.00 51.17
CA VAL A 117 -4.46 14.89 50.23
C VAL A 117 -4.93 15.30 48.85
N TYR A 118 -4.13 15.07 47.81
CA TYR A 118 -4.42 15.40 46.41
C TYR A 118 -4.54 14.13 45.59
N PHE A 119 -5.73 13.87 45.05
CA PHE A 119 -6.01 12.73 44.19
C PHE A 119 -6.22 13.15 42.74
N ALA A 120 -5.57 12.44 41.83
CA ALA A 120 -5.86 12.53 40.39
C ALA A 120 -7.17 11.78 40.06
N HIS A 121 -8.00 12.34 39.21
CA HIS A 121 -9.16 11.65 38.61
C HIS A 121 -9.32 12.04 37.14
N SER A 122 -10.21 11.34 36.43
CA SER A 122 -10.61 11.73 35.07
C SER A 122 -11.05 13.19 35.01
N VAL A 123 -10.89 13.86 33.87
CA VAL A 123 -11.34 15.25 33.71
C VAL A 123 -12.86 15.31 33.88
N ILE A 124 -13.33 16.12 34.82
CA ILE A 124 -14.75 16.38 35.09
C ILE A 124 -15.06 17.81 34.67
N ASN A 125 -16.01 17.97 33.74
CA ASN A 125 -16.40 19.27 33.16
C ASN A 125 -17.70 19.82 33.76
N ASN A 126 -18.29 19.12 34.74
CA ASN A 126 -19.55 19.50 35.38
C ASN A 126 -19.34 19.65 36.90
N SER A 127 -19.68 20.82 37.45
CA SER A 127 -19.49 21.10 38.88
C SER A 127 -20.32 20.20 39.80
N GLN A 128 -21.48 19.72 39.35
CA GLN A 128 -22.33 18.81 40.12
C GLN A 128 -21.72 17.41 40.18
N GLU A 129 -21.23 16.89 39.07
CA GLU A 129 -20.51 15.60 39.02
C GLU A 129 -19.23 15.65 39.87
N TYR A 130 -18.49 16.77 39.81
CA TYR A 130 -17.31 17.00 40.63
C TYR A 130 -17.65 16.99 42.12
N ALA A 131 -18.71 17.71 42.53
CA ALA A 131 -19.19 17.70 43.91
C ALA A 131 -19.66 16.31 44.36
N GLN A 132 -20.35 15.56 43.49
CA GLN A 132 -20.78 14.18 43.77
C GLN A 132 -19.60 13.23 43.98
N LEU A 133 -18.52 13.34 43.20
CA LEU A 133 -17.31 12.56 43.41
C LEU A 133 -16.72 12.85 44.80
N LYS A 134 -16.54 14.13 45.15
CA LYS A 134 -16.00 14.52 46.46
C LYS A 134 -16.89 14.04 47.60
N GLN A 135 -18.21 14.10 47.45
CA GLN A 135 -19.15 13.56 48.43
C GLN A 135 -18.99 12.05 48.60
N LYS A 136 -18.89 11.28 47.52
CA LYS A 136 -18.66 9.83 47.56
C LYS A 136 -17.36 9.49 48.30
N VAL A 137 -16.29 10.24 48.05
CA VAL A 137 -14.99 10.04 48.69
C VAL A 137 -15.05 10.32 50.19
N CYS A 138 -15.64 11.44 50.61
CA CYS A 138 -15.85 11.74 52.03
C CYS A 138 -16.75 10.70 52.72
N SER A 139 -17.76 10.18 52.03
CA SER A 139 -18.60 9.10 52.56
C SER A 139 -17.86 7.77 52.69
N TYR A 140 -16.94 7.48 51.75
CA TYR A 140 -16.13 6.27 51.77
C TYR A 140 -15.03 6.32 52.84
N PHE A 141 -14.41 7.48 53.03
CA PHE A 141 -13.34 7.69 54.01
C PHE A 141 -13.71 8.86 54.95
N PRO A 142 -14.44 8.58 56.05
CA PRO A 142 -15.00 9.62 56.93
C PRO A 142 -13.98 10.46 57.70
N ALA A 143 -12.69 10.15 57.62
CA ALA A 143 -11.63 10.97 58.23
C ALA A 143 -11.33 12.26 57.44
N PHE A 144 -11.85 12.39 56.22
CA PHE A 144 -11.80 13.65 55.47
C PHE A 144 -12.84 14.65 55.97
N ASP A 145 -12.43 15.90 56.16
CA ASP A 145 -13.30 16.99 56.63
C ASP A 145 -14.53 17.15 55.72
N ASP A 146 -15.72 17.24 56.31
CA ASP A 146 -16.99 17.38 55.59
C ASP A 146 -17.05 18.66 54.73
N ASN A 147 -16.27 19.70 55.06
CA ASN A 147 -16.16 20.93 54.29
C ASN A 147 -15.36 20.74 52.98
N ALA A 148 -14.71 19.58 52.78
CA ALA A 148 -14.00 19.25 51.55
C ALA A 148 -14.95 18.92 50.38
N LYS A 149 -16.26 18.80 50.61
CA LYS A 149 -17.27 18.46 49.59
C LYS A 149 -17.54 19.58 48.57
N ASP A 150 -17.20 20.83 48.88
CA ASP A 150 -17.46 21.97 48.01
C ASP A 150 -16.50 21.99 46.79
N SER A 151 -17.09 22.05 45.60
CA SER A 151 -16.39 22.23 44.31
C SER A 151 -15.54 23.51 44.25
N ALA A 152 -15.87 24.55 45.03
CA ALA A 152 -15.17 25.83 45.11
C ALA A 152 -14.23 25.98 46.32
N ARG A 153 -13.89 24.87 46.98
CA ARG A 153 -12.96 24.88 48.13
C ARG A 153 -11.58 25.40 47.70
N PHE A 154 -11.07 26.39 48.44
CA PHE A 154 -9.71 26.89 48.30
C PHE A 154 -8.84 26.44 49.46
N PHE A 155 -7.53 26.46 49.24
CA PHE A 155 -6.52 26.08 50.22
C PHE A 155 -5.49 27.19 50.38
N ILE A 156 -5.04 27.34 51.62
CA ILE A 156 -4.06 28.36 52.01
C ILE A 156 -2.66 27.83 51.72
N GLY A 157 -1.84 28.63 51.06
CA GLY A 157 -0.45 28.31 50.77
C GLY A 157 0.42 28.12 52.02
N VAL A 158 1.42 27.25 51.93
CA VAL A 158 2.37 26.93 53.01
C VAL A 158 3.77 27.35 52.59
N GLU A 159 4.40 28.28 53.32
CA GLU A 159 5.70 28.88 52.94
C GLU A 159 6.83 27.88 52.66
N ASN A 160 6.85 26.74 53.36
CA ASN A 160 7.79 25.65 53.14
C ASN A 160 7.03 24.31 53.16
N PRO A 161 6.40 23.91 52.04
CA PRO A 161 5.51 22.77 52.03
C PRO A 161 6.29 21.46 52.13
N GLN A 162 5.95 20.65 53.13
CA GLN A 162 6.43 19.27 53.25
C GLN A 162 5.47 18.36 52.50
N ILE A 163 5.99 17.59 51.54
CA ILE A 163 5.20 16.80 50.61
C ILE A 163 5.67 15.35 50.58
N GLU A 164 4.73 14.42 50.65
CA GLU A 164 4.93 13.00 50.39
C GLU A 164 4.14 12.58 49.15
N PHE A 165 4.67 11.63 48.38
CA PHE A 165 4.00 11.04 47.23
C PHE A 165 3.83 9.54 47.44
N PHE A 166 2.61 9.06 47.27
CA PHE A 166 2.26 7.66 47.32
C PHE A 166 1.90 7.19 45.93
N ASP A 167 2.65 6.21 45.43
CA ASP A 167 2.52 5.71 44.06
C ASP A 167 1.27 4.83 43.87
N GLY A 168 0.77 4.80 42.65
CA GLY A 168 -0.44 4.09 42.26
C GLY A 168 -0.69 4.21 40.76
N ASN A 169 -1.55 3.33 40.23
CA ASN A 169 -1.84 3.23 38.80
C ASN A 169 -3.35 3.23 38.49
N VAL A 170 -4.19 3.56 39.47
CA VAL A 170 -5.65 3.68 39.34
C VAL A 170 -6.06 5.11 39.66
N LEU A 171 -6.81 5.78 38.78
CA LEU A 171 -7.34 7.11 39.09
C LEU A 171 -8.39 7.03 40.20
N LEU A 172 -8.56 8.10 40.98
CA LEU A 172 -9.58 8.15 42.03
C LEU A 172 -10.98 7.92 41.49
N SER A 173 -11.32 8.47 40.31
CA SER A 173 -12.59 8.22 39.63
C SER A 173 -12.86 6.72 39.46
N ASP A 174 -11.88 6.02 38.89
CA ASP A 174 -11.97 4.60 38.56
C ASP A 174 -12.04 3.76 39.84
N PHE A 175 -11.28 4.14 40.87
CA PHE A 175 -11.35 3.49 42.17
C PHE A 175 -12.74 3.64 42.79
N MET A 176 -13.30 4.86 42.77
CA MET A 176 -14.60 5.14 43.39
C MET A 176 -15.77 4.48 42.66
N GLU A 177 -15.63 4.13 41.38
CA GLU A 177 -16.60 3.29 40.67
C GLU A 177 -16.60 1.83 41.16
N THR A 178 -15.47 1.35 41.70
CA THR A 178 -15.38 0.00 42.28
C THR A 178 -15.95 -0.09 43.70
N VAL A 179 -16.14 1.05 44.36
CA VAL A 179 -16.59 1.17 45.75
C VAL A 179 -18.12 1.34 45.77
N LYS A 180 -18.85 0.40 46.38
CA LYS A 180 -20.29 0.58 46.65
C LYS A 180 -20.50 1.52 47.85
N PRO A 181 -21.54 2.37 47.87
CA PRO A 181 -21.92 3.13 49.07
C PRO A 181 -22.27 2.15 50.19
N SER A 182 -21.50 2.18 51.28
CA SER A 182 -21.67 1.28 52.41
C SER A 182 -22.86 1.70 53.27
N VAL A 183 -23.82 0.77 53.42
CA VAL A 183 -24.64 0.69 54.63
C VAL A 183 -23.69 0.27 55.76
N LYS A 184 -23.81 0.96 56.89
CA LYS A 184 -23.08 0.76 58.14
C LYS A 184 -22.87 -0.73 58.46
N ASP A 185 -21.62 -1.12 58.73
CA ASP A 185 -21.30 -1.75 60.01
C ASP A 185 -19.81 -1.84 60.31
N VAL A 186 -19.54 -1.73 61.60
CA VAL A 186 -18.26 -1.61 62.30
C VAL A 186 -17.62 -2.99 62.49
N SER A 187 -16.29 -2.99 62.59
CA SER A 187 -15.38 -4.05 63.12
C SER A 187 -14.94 -5.18 62.17
N ALA A 188 -13.64 -5.24 61.87
CA ALA A 188 -12.68 -6.06 62.61
C ALA A 188 -11.28 -6.01 61.97
N LYS A 189 -10.27 -5.92 62.84
CA LYS A 189 -8.83 -6.05 62.57
C LYS A 189 -8.50 -7.41 61.92
N GLY A 190 -7.43 -7.45 61.14
CA GLY A 190 -6.58 -8.65 60.99
C GLY A 190 -6.47 -9.20 59.57
N GLU A 191 -5.22 -9.31 59.11
CA GLU A 191 -4.81 -10.06 57.92
C GLU A 191 -5.27 -11.51 57.97
N SER A 192 -5.88 -12.01 56.90
CA SER A 192 -5.67 -13.40 56.44
C SER A 192 -5.96 -13.50 54.93
N ASN A 193 -5.06 -14.16 54.19
CA ASN A 193 -5.16 -14.43 52.75
C ASN A 193 -6.20 -15.52 52.41
N ILE A 194 -7.19 -15.72 53.27
CA ILE A 194 -8.12 -16.86 53.28
C ILE A 194 -9.55 -16.32 53.22
N ILE A 195 -10.39 -16.90 52.36
CA ILE A 195 -11.82 -16.60 52.27
C ILE A 195 -12.57 -17.58 53.19
N PRO A 196 -13.03 -17.13 54.37
CA PRO A 196 -13.59 -18.02 55.38
C PRO A 196 -15.01 -18.47 55.04
N GLU A 197 -15.38 -19.63 55.57
CA GLU A 197 -16.73 -20.17 55.60
C GLU A 197 -17.77 -19.10 56.03
N GLY A 198 -18.83 -18.93 55.24
CA GLY A 198 -19.87 -17.91 55.42
C GLY A 198 -19.76 -16.67 54.52
N ARG A 199 -18.58 -16.36 53.94
CA ARG A 199 -18.40 -15.23 52.99
C ARG A 199 -18.01 -15.65 51.57
N ARG A 200 -17.71 -16.94 51.35
CA ARG A 200 -17.18 -17.49 50.07
C ARG A 200 -18.01 -17.18 48.84
N ASN A 201 -19.32 -17.45 48.88
CA ASN A 201 -20.20 -17.29 47.72
C ASN A 201 -20.31 -15.82 47.28
N ALA A 202 -20.57 -14.92 48.23
CA ALA A 202 -20.68 -13.48 47.95
C ALA A 202 -19.35 -12.89 47.42
N THR A 203 -18.21 -13.25 48.04
CA THR A 203 -16.89 -12.76 47.62
C THR A 203 -16.52 -13.26 46.23
N LEU A 204 -16.72 -14.55 45.94
CA LEU A 204 -16.41 -15.14 44.64
C LEU A 204 -17.35 -14.68 43.53
N TYR A 205 -18.65 -14.50 43.83
CA TYR A 205 -19.59 -13.92 42.88
C TYR A 205 -19.21 -12.48 42.51
N GLN A 206 -18.87 -11.64 43.50
CA GLN A 206 -18.41 -10.27 43.26
C GLN A 206 -17.09 -10.21 42.50
N PHE A 207 -16.17 -11.14 42.79
CA PHE A 207 -14.94 -11.28 42.01
C PHE A 207 -15.25 -11.67 40.55
N ALA A 208 -16.09 -12.68 40.34
CA ALA A 208 -16.47 -13.16 39.01
C ALA A 208 -17.12 -12.06 38.16
N VAL A 209 -18.07 -11.30 38.72
CA VAL A 209 -18.72 -10.19 38.01
C VAL A 209 -17.72 -9.08 37.67
N ARG A 210 -16.85 -8.68 38.60
CA ARG A 210 -15.81 -7.68 38.33
C ARG A 210 -14.84 -8.14 37.24
N ALA A 211 -14.42 -9.40 37.29
CA ALA A 211 -13.53 -9.98 36.29
C ALA A 211 -14.22 -10.04 34.91
N LEU A 212 -15.50 -10.42 34.85
CA LEU A 212 -16.29 -10.48 33.62
C LEU A 212 -16.44 -9.09 32.98
N VAL A 213 -16.83 -8.09 33.77
CA VAL A 213 -16.97 -6.69 33.33
C VAL A 213 -15.67 -6.15 32.74
N ARG A 214 -14.52 -6.53 33.30
CA ARG A 214 -13.19 -5.97 33.00
C ARG A 214 -12.38 -6.75 31.96
N TYR A 215 -12.56 -8.06 31.85
CA TYR A 215 -11.70 -8.91 31.03
C TYR A 215 -12.46 -9.82 30.04
N GLY A 216 -13.80 -9.80 30.07
CA GLY A 216 -14.61 -10.71 29.28
C GLY A 216 -14.54 -12.16 29.78
N GLU A 217 -15.30 -13.05 29.16
CA GLU A 217 -15.63 -14.36 29.74
C GLU A 217 -14.44 -15.29 29.97
N ASN A 218 -13.62 -15.55 28.94
CA ASN A 218 -12.54 -16.53 29.02
C ASN A 218 -11.43 -16.13 30.01
N PRO A 219 -10.88 -14.90 29.99
CA PRO A 219 -9.86 -14.50 30.97
C PRO A 219 -10.42 -14.41 32.40
N ALA A 220 -11.68 -13.97 32.55
CA ALA A 220 -12.31 -13.87 33.86
C ALA A 220 -12.49 -15.23 34.54
N TYR A 221 -12.78 -16.29 33.77
CA TYR A 221 -12.93 -17.65 34.33
C TYR A 221 -11.62 -18.17 34.92
N LEU A 222 -10.50 -17.97 34.22
CA LEU A 222 -9.18 -18.37 34.72
C LEU A 222 -8.83 -17.66 36.03
N MET A 223 -9.14 -16.36 36.13
CA MET A 223 -8.93 -15.59 37.34
C MET A 223 -9.85 -16.05 38.47
N PHE A 224 -11.11 -16.36 38.17
CA PHE A 224 -12.08 -16.87 39.14
C PHE A 224 -11.63 -18.19 39.77
N THR A 225 -11.14 -19.12 38.95
CA THR A 225 -10.62 -20.42 39.42
C THR A 225 -9.37 -20.26 40.29
N LYS A 226 -8.53 -19.25 40.02
CA LYS A 226 -7.37 -18.94 40.87
C LYS A 226 -7.79 -18.32 42.19
N GLU A 227 -8.80 -17.45 42.19
CA GLU A 227 -9.29 -16.81 43.41
C GLU A 227 -10.04 -17.78 44.33
N SER A 228 -10.74 -18.77 43.76
CA SER A 228 -11.45 -19.80 44.54
C SER A 228 -10.53 -20.68 45.37
N GLN A 229 -9.25 -20.82 45.00
CA GLN A 229 -8.23 -21.56 45.78
C GLN A 229 -7.97 -20.96 47.17
N LYS A 230 -8.42 -19.71 47.41
CA LYS A 230 -8.30 -19.05 48.71
C LYS A 230 -9.42 -19.43 49.68
N CYS A 231 -10.43 -20.21 49.27
CA CYS A 231 -11.54 -20.63 50.13
C CYS A 231 -11.12 -21.68 51.17
N SER A 232 -11.50 -21.46 52.43
CA SER A 232 -11.33 -22.44 53.50
C SER A 232 -12.64 -22.65 54.29
N PRO A 233 -13.19 -23.89 54.32
CA PRO A 233 -12.75 -25.04 53.53
C PRO A 233 -12.98 -24.83 52.02
N PRO A 234 -12.34 -25.63 51.14
CA PRO A 234 -12.54 -25.54 49.69
C PRO A 234 -14.01 -25.75 49.31
N LEU A 235 -14.47 -25.07 48.25
CA LEU A 235 -15.81 -25.27 47.68
C LEU A 235 -15.78 -26.45 46.69
N ASP A 236 -16.89 -27.17 46.59
CA ASP A 236 -17.03 -28.22 45.58
C ASP A 236 -17.28 -27.64 44.18
N GLU A 237 -17.08 -28.47 43.14
CA GLU A 237 -17.23 -28.04 41.76
C GLU A 237 -18.66 -27.60 41.40
N LYS A 238 -19.69 -28.14 42.07
CA LYS A 238 -21.09 -27.78 41.81
C LYS A 238 -21.38 -26.36 42.33
N GLU A 239 -20.89 -26.01 43.51
CA GLU A 239 -20.99 -24.65 44.06
C GLU A 239 -20.20 -23.65 43.23
N LEU A 240 -18.96 -23.96 42.85
CA LEU A 240 -18.15 -23.09 41.99
C LEU A 240 -18.79 -22.85 40.63
N SER A 241 -19.33 -23.90 40.01
CA SER A 241 -20.08 -23.81 38.76
C SER A 241 -21.35 -22.96 38.92
N GLY A 242 -22.06 -23.09 40.04
CA GLY A 242 -23.25 -22.31 40.35
C GLY A 242 -22.96 -20.81 40.50
N ILE A 243 -21.89 -20.45 41.21
CA ILE A 243 -21.45 -19.07 41.40
C ILE A 243 -21.07 -18.44 40.04
N TRP A 244 -20.28 -19.17 39.24
CA TRP A 244 -19.85 -18.70 37.93
C TRP A 244 -21.02 -18.52 36.94
N LYS A 245 -21.93 -19.50 36.85
CA LYS A 245 -23.14 -19.41 36.01
C LYS A 245 -24.02 -18.22 36.40
N SER A 246 -24.13 -17.95 37.71
CA SER A 246 -24.90 -16.80 38.21
C SER A 246 -24.25 -15.47 37.82
N ALA A 247 -22.92 -15.37 37.91
CA ALA A 247 -22.18 -14.17 37.48
C ALA A 247 -22.27 -13.96 35.96
N LEU A 248 -22.16 -15.02 35.16
CA LEU A 248 -22.34 -14.98 33.71
C LEU A 248 -23.75 -14.55 33.31
N LYS A 249 -24.78 -15.07 33.99
CA LYS A 249 -26.18 -14.69 33.73
C LYS A 249 -26.40 -13.19 33.94
N PHE A 250 -25.83 -12.63 35.01
CA PHE A 250 -25.87 -11.19 35.28
C PHE A 250 -25.07 -10.38 34.25
N TYR A 251 -23.85 -10.81 33.93
CA TYR A 251 -23.00 -10.14 32.94
C TYR A 251 -23.67 -10.09 31.56
N ARG A 252 -24.17 -11.22 31.05
CA ARG A 252 -24.82 -11.29 29.73
C ARG A 252 -26.19 -10.61 29.70
N GLY A 253 -26.97 -10.75 30.78
CA GLY A 253 -28.36 -10.26 30.85
C GLY A 253 -28.52 -8.83 31.36
N THR A 254 -27.44 -8.16 31.78
CA THR A 254 -27.52 -6.81 32.36
C THR A 254 -26.35 -5.93 31.92
N VAL A 255 -25.11 -6.38 32.12
CA VAL A 255 -23.93 -5.56 31.82
C VAL A 255 -23.77 -5.35 30.31
N LEU A 256 -23.82 -6.42 29.50
CA LEU A 256 -23.67 -6.32 28.04
C LEU A 256 -24.79 -5.53 27.35
N LEU A 257 -25.95 -5.41 28.00
CA LEU A 257 -27.13 -4.73 27.45
C LEU A 257 -27.23 -3.27 27.89
N SER A 258 -26.34 -2.80 28.75
CA SER A 258 -26.34 -1.42 29.25
C SER A 258 -25.84 -0.46 28.16
N PRO A 259 -26.59 0.61 27.83
CA PRO A 259 -26.19 1.56 26.77
C PRO A 259 -24.88 2.29 27.07
N ASP A 260 -24.53 2.44 28.36
CA ASP A 260 -23.28 3.08 28.81
C ASP A 260 -22.11 2.10 28.97
N TYR A 261 -22.33 0.80 28.72
CA TYR A 261 -21.28 -0.19 28.88
C TYR A 261 -20.34 -0.23 27.68
N VAL A 262 -19.11 0.23 27.90
CA VAL A 262 -18.00 0.07 26.95
C VAL A 262 -17.31 -1.25 27.25
N SER A 263 -17.28 -2.16 26.28
CA SER A 263 -16.60 -3.45 26.47
C SER A 263 -15.11 -3.24 26.76
N PRO A 264 -14.45 -4.14 27.50
CA PRO A 264 -13.01 -4.11 27.72
C PRO A 264 -12.19 -3.98 26.45
N ALA A 265 -12.66 -4.56 25.33
CA ALA A 265 -12.02 -4.41 24.04
C ALA A 265 -12.04 -2.94 23.57
N GLN A 266 -13.20 -2.28 23.65
CA GLN A 266 -13.39 -0.89 23.23
C GLN A 266 -12.69 0.12 24.16
N TYR A 267 -12.71 -0.09 25.48
CA TYR A 267 -12.04 0.81 26.42
C TYR A 267 -10.50 0.74 26.29
N ASN A 268 -9.94 -0.47 26.18
CA ASN A 268 -8.51 -0.60 25.98
C ASN A 268 -8.07 -0.07 24.60
N PHE A 269 -8.97 -0.11 23.60
CA PHE A 269 -8.69 0.42 22.26
C PHE A 269 -8.38 1.92 22.29
N SER A 270 -9.21 2.75 22.93
CA SER A 270 -9.02 4.21 22.98
C SER A 270 -7.69 4.62 23.64
N VAL A 271 -7.34 4.00 24.77
CA VAL A 271 -6.07 4.26 25.47
C VAL A 271 -4.86 3.81 24.64
N SER A 272 -5.01 2.73 23.89
CA SER A 272 -3.92 2.17 23.08
C SER A 272 -3.65 2.94 21.79
N GLN A 273 -4.69 3.57 21.21
CA GLN A 273 -4.55 4.44 20.04
C GLN A 273 -3.65 5.65 20.34
N ASN A 274 -3.82 6.29 21.49
CA ASN A 274 -3.03 7.49 21.88
C ASN A 274 -1.52 7.23 22.07
N LYS A 275 -1.07 5.97 22.03
CA LYS A 275 0.34 5.58 22.21
C LYS A 275 0.94 4.90 20.97
N SER A 276 0.15 4.69 19.92
CA SER A 276 0.56 3.98 18.73
C SER A 276 0.92 4.97 17.62
N PRO A 277 2.03 4.78 16.88
CA PRO A 277 2.37 5.64 15.74
C PRO A 277 1.43 5.43 14.53
N LEU A 278 0.64 4.35 14.55
CA LEU A 278 -0.33 4.01 13.52
C LEU A 278 -1.71 3.76 14.14
N PRO A 279 -2.81 4.12 13.46
CA PRO A 279 -4.16 3.80 13.89
C PRO A 279 -4.37 2.28 13.97
N ILE A 280 -4.70 1.78 15.16
CA ILE A 280 -4.99 0.35 15.37
C ILE A 280 -6.31 0.00 14.67
N ALA A 281 -6.30 -0.98 13.77
CA ALA A 281 -7.48 -1.49 13.09
C ALA A 281 -8.12 -2.67 13.82
N ASP A 282 -7.29 -3.55 14.42
CA ASP A 282 -7.76 -4.72 15.18
C ASP A 282 -7.13 -4.77 16.58
N MET A 283 -7.96 -4.48 17.58
CA MET A 283 -7.55 -4.44 18.98
C MET A 283 -7.15 -5.81 19.54
N TYR A 284 -7.83 -6.87 19.11
CA TYR A 284 -7.57 -8.22 19.60
C TYR A 284 -6.21 -8.70 19.12
N ILE A 285 -5.90 -8.49 17.84
CA ILE A 285 -4.60 -8.81 17.25
C ILE A 285 -3.51 -7.94 17.87
N TRP A 286 -3.77 -6.64 18.09
CA TRP A 286 -2.84 -5.75 18.78
C TRP A 286 -2.50 -6.22 20.20
N GLN A 287 -3.49 -6.67 20.98
CA GLN A 287 -3.25 -7.25 22.31
C GLN A 287 -2.43 -8.55 22.22
N ASN A 288 -2.72 -9.42 21.27
CA ASN A 288 -1.95 -10.64 21.04
C ASN A 288 -0.50 -10.35 20.66
N LEU A 289 -0.25 -9.33 19.86
CA LEU A 289 1.09 -8.84 19.53
C LEU A 289 1.84 -8.49 20.82
N LYS A 290 1.21 -7.72 21.73
CA LYS A 290 1.79 -7.39 23.05
C LYS A 290 1.99 -8.61 23.96
N ILE A 291 1.06 -9.56 23.99
CA ILE A 291 1.16 -10.76 24.84
C ILE A 291 2.32 -11.67 24.38
N ARG A 292 2.56 -11.78 23.08
CA ARG A 292 3.62 -12.62 22.51
C ARG A 292 5.02 -12.18 22.99
N VAL A 293 5.21 -10.87 23.21
CA VAL A 293 6.41 -10.30 23.86
C VAL A 293 6.72 -10.97 25.21
N GLY A 294 5.73 -11.50 25.92
CA GLY A 294 5.91 -12.17 27.20
C GLY A 294 6.52 -13.58 27.13
N ARG A 295 6.49 -14.25 25.97
CA ARG A 295 6.92 -15.66 25.82
C ARG A 295 8.11 -15.83 24.88
N ASP A 296 8.05 -15.21 23.70
CA ASP A 296 9.13 -15.22 22.70
C ASP A 296 9.28 -13.79 22.15
N LYS A 297 10.41 -13.17 22.49
CA LYS A 297 10.71 -11.78 22.14
C LYS A 297 11.34 -11.63 20.76
N ARG A 298 11.42 -12.66 19.92
CA ARG A 298 12.04 -12.54 18.59
C ARG A 298 11.09 -11.91 17.57
N TRP A 299 11.56 -10.91 16.83
CA TRP A 299 10.84 -10.39 15.65
C TRP A 299 11.03 -11.34 14.46
N CYS A 300 9.95 -11.99 14.02
CA CYS A 300 9.94 -12.90 12.88
C CYS A 300 8.80 -12.55 11.91
N ILE A 301 8.76 -13.21 10.76
CA ILE A 301 7.74 -12.93 9.72
C ILE A 301 6.30 -13.03 10.24
N GLU A 302 6.00 -13.98 11.14
CA GLU A 302 4.66 -14.10 11.74
C GLU A 302 4.31 -12.90 12.63
N VAL A 303 5.30 -12.33 13.31
CA VAL A 303 5.10 -11.10 14.09
C VAL A 303 4.87 -9.91 13.16
N THR A 304 5.60 -9.83 12.04
CA THR A 304 5.32 -8.84 10.99
C THR A 304 3.89 -8.98 10.45
N ARG A 305 3.41 -10.20 10.18
CA ARG A 305 2.01 -10.42 9.73
C ARG A 305 0.99 -9.93 10.75
N LEU A 306 1.20 -10.27 12.04
CA LEU A 306 0.33 -9.80 13.11
C LEU A 306 0.36 -8.26 13.25
N PHE A 307 1.52 -7.64 13.05
CA PHE A 307 1.63 -6.18 13.04
C PHE A 307 0.77 -5.59 11.91
N LEU A 308 0.97 -6.04 10.67
CA LEU A 308 0.20 -5.56 9.52
C LEU A 308 -1.31 -5.73 9.75
N GLN A 309 -1.74 -6.88 10.27
CA GLN A 309 -3.14 -7.14 10.62
C GLN A 309 -3.66 -6.21 11.73
N ALA A 310 -2.89 -5.99 12.80
CA ALA A 310 -3.27 -5.10 13.90
C ALA A 310 -3.55 -3.67 13.42
N PHE A 311 -2.84 -3.22 12.37
CA PHE A 311 -2.95 -1.88 11.80
C PHE A 311 -3.77 -1.82 10.50
N GLY A 312 -4.35 -2.93 10.05
CA GLY A 312 -5.14 -2.95 8.82
C GLY A 312 -4.33 -2.65 7.56
N ILE A 313 -3.03 -2.92 7.59
CA ILE A 313 -2.11 -2.67 6.48
C ILE A 313 -2.10 -3.89 5.58
N HIS A 314 -2.38 -3.68 4.30
CA HIS A 314 -2.33 -4.70 3.27
C HIS A 314 -1.15 -4.43 2.35
N ILE A 315 -0.37 -5.47 2.07
CA ILE A 315 0.80 -5.38 1.21
C ILE A 315 0.72 -6.43 0.12
N ARG A 316 0.93 -6.00 -1.13
CA ARG A 316 0.79 -6.84 -2.32
C ARG A 316 1.94 -6.53 -3.27
N ILE A 317 2.30 -7.47 -4.13
CA ILE A 317 3.18 -7.19 -5.26
C ILE A 317 2.37 -7.15 -6.56
N ASN A 318 2.55 -6.06 -7.30
CA ASN A 318 1.92 -5.85 -8.59
C ASN A 318 2.73 -6.56 -9.68
N ASP A 319 2.17 -7.61 -10.26
CA ASP A 319 2.82 -8.44 -11.27
C ASP A 319 3.07 -7.75 -12.60
N MET A 320 2.44 -6.60 -12.85
CA MET A 320 2.66 -5.79 -14.04
C MET A 320 3.99 -5.04 -13.91
N ASN A 321 4.13 -4.20 -12.88
CA ASN A 321 5.27 -3.30 -12.72
C ASN A 321 6.34 -3.75 -11.70
N CYS A 322 6.11 -4.88 -11.00
CA CYS A 322 6.95 -5.41 -9.91
C CYS A 322 7.08 -4.51 -8.68
N ARG A 323 6.19 -3.55 -8.47
CA ARG A 323 6.19 -2.71 -7.28
C ARG A 323 5.42 -3.38 -6.16
N ILE A 324 5.95 -3.22 -4.95
CA ILE A 324 5.20 -3.49 -3.73
C ILE A 324 4.24 -2.32 -3.53
N GLU A 325 2.96 -2.63 -3.38
CA GLU A 325 1.89 -1.68 -3.13
C GLU A 325 1.34 -1.92 -1.73
N ILE A 326 1.05 -0.81 -1.03
CA ILE A 326 0.65 -0.81 0.38
C ILE A 326 -0.64 -0.02 0.52
N ASP A 327 -1.67 -0.67 1.05
CA ASP A 327 -2.95 -0.07 1.41
C ASP A 327 -3.11 -0.04 2.94
N GLY A 328 -3.96 0.86 3.44
CA GLY A 328 -4.28 0.96 4.86
C GLY A 328 -3.30 1.79 5.70
N LEU A 329 -2.27 2.36 5.07
CA LEU A 329 -1.43 3.37 5.72
C LEU A 329 -2.17 4.72 5.83
N PRO A 330 -1.89 5.51 6.89
CA PRO A 330 -2.33 6.90 6.94
C PRO A 330 -1.85 7.72 5.73
N PRO A 331 -2.59 8.77 5.31
CA PRO A 331 -2.23 9.60 4.15
C PRO A 331 -0.81 10.18 4.21
N GLU A 332 -0.34 10.55 5.39
CA GLU A 332 1.02 11.07 5.64
C GLU A 332 2.13 10.05 5.34
N TYR A 333 1.81 8.75 5.29
CA TYR A 333 2.76 7.67 5.04
C TYR A 333 2.49 6.93 3.72
N SER A 334 1.48 7.33 2.96
CA SER A 334 1.03 6.65 1.73
C SER A 334 1.67 7.18 0.43
N GLY A 335 2.80 7.89 0.53
CA GLY A 335 3.51 8.47 -0.62
C GLY A 335 4.44 7.49 -1.37
N GLU A 336 5.30 8.01 -2.26
CA GLU A 336 6.22 7.20 -3.07
C GLU A 336 7.19 6.33 -2.24
N ASP A 337 7.54 6.79 -1.03
CA ASP A 337 8.44 6.11 -0.09
C ASP A 337 7.71 5.23 0.94
N ALA A 338 6.42 4.91 0.73
CA ALA A 338 5.58 4.19 1.70
C ALA A 338 6.21 2.89 2.25
N LEU A 339 6.91 2.13 1.41
CA LEU A 339 7.58 0.89 1.86
C LEU A 339 8.72 1.19 2.84
N SER A 340 9.55 2.19 2.55
CA SER A 340 10.65 2.61 3.42
C SER A 340 10.11 3.13 4.75
N LEU A 341 9.08 3.98 4.70
CA LEU A 341 8.41 4.51 5.89
C LEU A 341 7.79 3.40 6.75
N LEU A 342 7.11 2.43 6.12
CA LEU A 342 6.53 1.28 6.83
C LEU A 342 7.62 0.44 7.51
N VAL A 343 8.77 0.21 6.86
CA VAL A 343 9.91 -0.49 7.47
C VAL A 343 10.37 0.24 8.73
N THR A 344 10.52 1.57 8.68
CA THR A 344 10.92 2.39 9.82
C THR A 344 9.87 2.37 10.94
N LEU A 345 8.58 2.50 10.61
CA LEU A 345 7.48 2.45 11.58
C LEU A 345 7.40 1.10 12.29
N ILE A 346 7.57 0.00 11.55
CA ILE A 346 7.63 -1.36 12.12
C ILE A 346 8.86 -1.49 13.01
N TYR A 347 10.02 -1.01 12.56
CA TYR A 347 11.27 -1.10 13.31
C TYR A 347 11.14 -0.40 14.67
N ASP A 348 10.71 0.87 14.68
CA ASP A 348 10.54 1.65 15.91
C ASP A 348 9.49 1.02 16.84
N SER A 349 8.33 0.64 16.30
CA SER A 349 7.26 -0.02 17.06
C SER A 349 7.73 -1.32 17.70
N ALA A 350 8.49 -2.14 16.96
CA ALA A 350 9.03 -3.39 17.47
C ALA A 350 9.99 -3.17 18.66
N ILE A 351 10.83 -2.14 18.58
CA ILE A 351 11.75 -1.75 19.67
C ILE A 351 10.96 -1.25 20.88
N MET A 352 9.99 -0.35 20.69
CA MET A 352 9.14 0.16 21.78
C MET A 352 8.35 -0.95 22.49
N MET A 353 7.93 -1.97 21.75
CA MET A 353 7.25 -3.15 22.28
C MET A 353 8.20 -4.16 22.95
N GLY A 354 9.52 -3.97 22.88
CA GLY A 354 10.52 -4.81 23.54
C GLY A 354 10.86 -6.10 22.79
N TYR A 355 10.62 -6.16 21.48
CA TYR A 355 11.11 -7.24 20.62
C TYR A 355 12.64 -7.15 20.41
N ARG A 356 13.25 -8.30 20.15
CA ARG A 356 14.68 -8.53 19.93
C ARG A 356 14.90 -9.04 18.50
N TYR A 357 16.14 -8.89 18.01
CA TYR A 357 16.54 -9.24 16.64
C TYR A 357 15.77 -8.47 15.56
N VAL A 358 15.33 -7.26 15.91
CA VAL A 358 14.70 -6.31 14.98
C VAL A 358 15.80 -5.67 14.13
N ASN A 359 15.68 -5.78 12.82
CA ASN A 359 16.59 -5.16 11.85
C ASN A 359 15.75 -4.75 10.63
N GLU A 360 15.93 -3.52 10.15
CA GLU A 360 15.23 -2.99 8.97
C GLU A 360 15.35 -3.91 7.75
N LYS A 361 16.53 -4.47 7.50
CA LYS A 361 16.74 -5.43 6.41
C LYS A 361 15.89 -6.69 6.57
N HIS A 362 15.76 -7.20 7.80
CA HIS A 362 14.90 -8.36 8.05
C HIS A 362 13.43 -8.00 7.89
N ILE A 363 13.00 -6.82 8.36
CA ILE A 363 11.63 -6.33 8.18
C ILE A 363 11.31 -6.19 6.68
N TYR A 364 12.20 -5.55 5.91
CA TYR A 364 12.06 -5.44 4.46
C TYR A 364 11.92 -6.81 3.79
N ASN A 365 12.75 -7.77 4.16
CA ASN A 365 12.66 -9.14 3.66
C ASN A 365 11.34 -9.82 4.05
N HIS A 366 10.86 -9.62 5.29
CA HIS A 366 9.55 -10.13 5.73
C HIS A 366 8.43 -9.53 4.89
N LEU A 367 8.42 -8.20 4.71
CA LEU A 367 7.43 -7.50 3.88
C LEU A 367 7.47 -7.97 2.44
N SER A 368 8.67 -8.19 1.88
CA SER A 368 8.84 -8.71 0.52
C SER A 368 8.24 -10.12 0.36
N VAL A 369 8.45 -11.00 1.34
CA VAL A 369 7.82 -12.34 1.35
C VAL A 369 6.30 -12.23 1.44
N ILE A 370 5.78 -11.41 2.36
CA ILE A 370 4.34 -11.23 2.54
C ILE A 370 3.71 -10.61 1.28
N ALA A 371 4.35 -9.62 0.65
CA ALA A 371 3.90 -9.03 -0.61
C ALA A 371 3.86 -10.08 -1.73
N ASN A 372 4.88 -10.94 -1.80
CA ASN A 372 4.99 -12.01 -2.78
C ASN A 372 4.01 -13.17 -2.53
N GLU A 373 3.50 -13.35 -1.31
CA GLU A 373 2.37 -14.27 -1.04
C GLU A 373 1.05 -13.69 -1.57
N ASN A 374 0.95 -12.37 -1.70
CA ASN A 374 -0.25 -11.65 -2.11
C ASN A 374 -0.10 -11.02 -3.52
N ARG A 375 0.56 -11.72 -4.45
CA ARG A 375 0.76 -11.24 -5.82
C ARG A 375 -0.58 -11.07 -6.52
N TYR A 376 -0.62 -10.07 -7.39
CA TYR A 376 -1.79 -9.86 -8.23
C TYR A 376 -1.41 -9.12 -9.50
N HIS A 377 -2.20 -9.29 -10.55
CA HIS A 377 -2.09 -8.45 -11.74
C HIS A 377 -3.29 -7.49 -11.78
N PRO A 378 -3.08 -6.16 -11.73
CA PRO A 378 -4.16 -5.20 -11.51
C PRO A 378 -5.20 -5.22 -12.63
N VAL A 379 -4.79 -5.43 -13.88
CA VAL A 379 -5.71 -5.60 -15.01
C VAL A 379 -6.58 -6.84 -14.85
N LEU A 380 -6.00 -7.98 -14.48
CA LEU A 380 -6.77 -9.22 -14.30
C LEU A 380 -7.76 -9.06 -13.14
N GLU A 381 -7.38 -8.37 -12.06
CA GLU A 381 -8.29 -8.06 -10.97
C GLU A 381 -9.48 -7.22 -11.45
N CYS A 382 -9.26 -6.14 -12.21
CA CYS A 382 -10.34 -5.31 -12.75
C CYS A 382 -11.27 -6.05 -13.72
N ILE A 383 -10.70 -6.88 -14.61
CA ILE A 383 -11.48 -7.66 -15.58
C ILE A 383 -12.32 -8.71 -14.86
N ASN A 384 -11.76 -9.40 -13.87
CA ASN A 384 -12.45 -10.47 -13.14
C ASN A 384 -13.36 -9.97 -12.02
N ALA A 385 -13.29 -8.69 -11.63
CA ALA A 385 -14.12 -8.12 -10.57
C ALA A 385 -15.62 -8.16 -10.86
N GLN A 386 -16.02 -8.16 -12.13
CA GLN A 386 -17.42 -8.24 -12.55
C GLN A 386 -17.57 -9.05 -13.84
N LEU A 387 -18.80 -9.49 -14.13
CA LEU A 387 -19.13 -10.19 -15.36
C LEU A 387 -19.33 -9.19 -16.52
N TRP A 388 -19.18 -9.70 -17.74
CA TRP A 388 -19.59 -8.98 -18.94
C TRP A 388 -21.10 -8.77 -18.93
N ASP A 389 -21.53 -7.55 -19.25
CA ASP A 389 -22.93 -7.14 -19.29
C ASP A 389 -23.73 -7.63 -20.51
N GLY A 390 -23.08 -8.31 -21.45
CA GLY A 390 -23.71 -8.86 -22.66
C GLY A 390 -23.82 -7.89 -23.83
N ASN A 391 -23.44 -6.62 -23.67
CA ASN A 391 -23.48 -5.63 -24.76
C ASN A 391 -22.23 -5.74 -25.64
N ASP A 392 -22.42 -5.79 -26.96
CA ASP A 392 -21.34 -5.82 -27.95
C ASP A 392 -20.70 -4.44 -28.12
N ARG A 393 -19.48 -4.29 -27.62
CA ARG A 393 -18.66 -3.07 -27.72
C ARG A 393 -17.64 -3.12 -28.83
N LEU A 394 -17.43 -4.26 -29.49
CA LEU A 394 -16.57 -4.32 -30.68
C LEU A 394 -17.19 -3.51 -31.82
N ALA A 395 -18.49 -3.66 -32.05
CA ALA A 395 -19.22 -2.88 -33.07
C ALA A 395 -19.07 -1.37 -32.87
N GLU A 396 -19.22 -0.89 -31.63
CA GLU A 396 -19.05 0.53 -31.30
C GLU A 396 -17.59 0.97 -31.41
N LEU A 397 -16.63 0.14 -30.97
CA LEU A 397 -15.19 0.43 -31.16
C LEU A 397 -14.84 0.58 -32.65
N TYR A 398 -15.38 -0.28 -33.52
CA TYR A 398 -15.18 -0.17 -34.97
C TYR A 398 -15.77 1.12 -35.54
N ARG A 399 -16.93 1.55 -35.05
CA ARG A 399 -17.54 2.83 -35.41
C ARG A 399 -16.66 4.00 -34.99
N ILE A 400 -16.16 4.00 -33.75
CA ILE A 400 -15.25 5.04 -33.23
C ILE A 400 -14.00 5.14 -34.10
N MET A 401 -13.42 4.00 -34.47
CA MET A 401 -12.23 3.91 -35.33
C MET A 401 -12.51 4.21 -36.81
N GLY A 402 -13.77 4.35 -37.23
CA GLY A 402 -14.14 4.57 -38.63
C GLY A 402 -13.91 3.35 -39.54
N LEU A 403 -13.94 2.13 -39.01
CA LEU A 403 -13.61 0.92 -39.78
C LEU A 403 -14.78 0.39 -40.58
N SER A 404 -14.63 0.39 -41.91
CA SER A 404 -15.55 -0.25 -42.86
C SER A 404 -15.10 -1.63 -43.31
N ASP A 405 -13.79 -1.85 -43.47
CA ASP A 405 -13.21 -3.12 -43.93
C ASP A 405 -13.25 -4.21 -42.84
N GLU A 406 -13.78 -5.38 -43.19
CA GLU A 406 -13.95 -6.52 -42.27
C GLU A 406 -12.63 -7.13 -41.81
N PHE A 407 -11.58 -7.05 -42.62
CA PHE A 407 -10.27 -7.55 -42.24
C PHE A 407 -9.59 -6.63 -41.22
N HIS A 408 -9.72 -5.31 -41.36
CA HIS A 408 -9.31 -4.36 -40.32
C HIS A 408 -10.01 -4.63 -38.99
N LYS A 409 -11.34 -4.87 -38.99
CA LYS A 409 -12.10 -5.26 -37.79
C LYS A 409 -11.56 -6.56 -37.17
N THR A 410 -11.19 -7.53 -38.01
CA THR A 410 -10.57 -8.79 -37.59
C THR A 410 -9.22 -8.57 -36.90
N LEU A 411 -8.35 -7.71 -37.47
CA LEU A 411 -7.05 -7.39 -36.88
C LEU A 411 -7.19 -6.70 -35.51
N VAL A 412 -8.11 -5.75 -35.36
CA VAL A 412 -8.40 -5.10 -34.06
C VAL A 412 -8.86 -6.13 -33.02
N LYS A 413 -9.79 -7.01 -33.40
CA LYS A 413 -10.31 -8.06 -32.53
C LYS A 413 -9.22 -9.04 -32.09
N LYS A 414 -8.38 -9.49 -33.01
CA LYS A 414 -7.27 -10.41 -32.71
C LYS A 414 -6.21 -9.76 -31.86
N TRP A 415 -5.92 -8.49 -32.07
CA TRP A 415 -5.05 -7.72 -31.18
C TRP A 415 -5.64 -7.63 -29.77
N ALA A 416 -6.93 -7.32 -29.63
CA ALA A 416 -7.57 -7.29 -28.31
C ALA A 416 -7.52 -8.68 -27.62
N LEU A 417 -7.81 -9.77 -28.35
CA LEU A 417 -7.66 -11.13 -27.82
C LEU A 417 -6.22 -11.43 -27.40
N GLN A 418 -5.23 -10.96 -28.16
CA GLN A 418 -3.80 -11.07 -27.82
C GLN A 418 -3.48 -10.30 -26.54
N THR A 419 -4.01 -9.08 -26.40
CA THR A 419 -3.82 -8.23 -25.22
C THR A 419 -4.37 -8.86 -23.94
N ILE A 420 -5.42 -9.68 -24.03
CA ILE A 420 -5.87 -10.55 -22.94
C ILE A 420 -4.96 -11.77 -22.79
N ALA A 421 -4.60 -12.45 -23.89
CA ALA A 421 -3.80 -13.67 -23.85
C ALA A 421 -2.44 -13.46 -23.15
N VAL A 422 -1.75 -12.34 -23.40
CA VAL A 422 -0.45 -12.05 -22.78
C VAL A 422 -0.53 -11.88 -21.26
N LEU A 423 -1.68 -11.50 -20.70
CA LEU A 423 -1.86 -11.42 -19.23
C LEU A 423 -1.73 -12.78 -18.55
N TYR A 424 -2.06 -13.85 -19.28
CA TYR A 424 -1.99 -15.24 -18.83
C TYR A 424 -0.65 -15.92 -19.13
N ASN A 425 0.33 -15.17 -19.67
CA ASN A 425 1.67 -15.67 -19.89
C ASN A 425 2.34 -16.03 -18.56
N THR A 426 2.87 -17.26 -18.49
CA THR A 426 3.66 -17.78 -17.37
C THR A 426 4.86 -18.56 -17.89
N GLN A 427 5.79 -18.96 -17.00
CA GLN A 427 6.90 -19.81 -17.39
C GLN A 427 6.44 -21.20 -17.87
N ASP A 428 5.40 -21.75 -17.24
CA ASP A 428 4.85 -23.08 -17.57
C ASP A 428 3.88 -23.05 -18.76
N HIS A 429 3.28 -21.89 -19.03
CA HIS A 429 2.33 -21.66 -20.12
C HIS A 429 2.73 -20.40 -20.91
N PRO A 430 3.78 -20.51 -21.74
CA PRO A 430 4.29 -19.36 -22.46
C PRO A 430 3.31 -18.92 -23.55
N VAL A 431 3.03 -17.61 -23.57
CA VAL A 431 2.23 -16.94 -24.59
C VAL A 431 3.10 -15.91 -25.30
N SER A 432 3.11 -15.94 -26.62
CA SER A 432 3.84 -15.00 -27.47
C SER A 432 2.86 -14.13 -28.25
N ALA A 433 3.13 -12.83 -28.32
CA ALA A 433 2.43 -11.95 -29.25
C ALA A 433 2.82 -12.29 -30.70
N GLN A 434 1.83 -12.33 -31.59
CA GLN A 434 2.00 -12.59 -33.02
C GLN A 434 2.31 -11.33 -33.84
N GLY A 435 2.00 -10.15 -33.31
CA GLY A 435 2.20 -8.89 -33.98
C GLY A 435 1.70 -7.70 -33.17
N VAL A 436 1.74 -6.54 -33.80
CA VAL A 436 1.41 -5.24 -33.22
C VAL A 436 0.40 -4.56 -34.11
N LEU A 437 -0.71 -4.12 -33.51
CA LEU A 437 -1.68 -3.28 -34.19
C LEU A 437 -1.09 -1.89 -34.39
N VAL A 438 -0.99 -1.44 -35.64
CA VAL A 438 -0.45 -0.12 -35.98
C VAL A 438 -1.54 0.73 -36.63
N LEU A 439 -1.83 1.88 -36.05
CA LEU A 439 -2.76 2.85 -36.63
C LEU A 439 -1.98 3.87 -37.45
N GLN A 440 -2.17 3.85 -38.77
CA GLN A 440 -1.58 4.81 -39.70
C GLN A 440 -2.59 5.91 -40.01
N GLY A 441 -2.22 7.18 -39.94
CA GLY A 441 -3.12 8.28 -40.32
C GLY A 441 -2.54 9.64 -39.94
N GLU A 442 -3.26 10.73 -40.20
CA GLU A 442 -2.78 12.08 -39.88
C GLU A 442 -2.55 12.31 -38.38
N GLN A 443 -1.70 13.29 -38.04
CA GLN A 443 -1.45 13.68 -36.67
C GLN A 443 -2.72 14.29 -36.05
N GLY A 444 -2.96 14.05 -34.76
CA GLY A 444 -4.06 14.68 -34.02
C GLY A 444 -5.44 14.01 -34.19
N ILE A 445 -5.56 12.94 -34.97
CA ILE A 445 -6.84 12.21 -35.15
C ILE A 445 -7.22 11.29 -33.96
N GLY A 446 -6.50 11.34 -32.83
CA GLY A 446 -6.85 10.58 -31.61
C GLY A 446 -6.29 9.15 -31.50
N LYS A 447 -5.36 8.73 -32.38
CA LYS A 447 -4.81 7.36 -32.40
C LYS A 447 -4.23 6.92 -31.04
N THR A 448 -3.35 7.73 -30.45
CA THR A 448 -2.75 7.44 -29.13
C THR A 448 -3.78 7.50 -28.01
N GLU A 449 -4.77 8.37 -28.14
CA GLU A 449 -5.83 8.53 -27.13
C GLU A 449 -6.72 7.31 -27.04
N LEU A 450 -7.06 6.72 -28.19
CA LEU A 450 -7.79 5.46 -28.25
C LEU A 450 -7.06 4.37 -27.43
N PHE A 451 -5.76 4.22 -27.63
CA PHE A 451 -4.98 3.22 -26.88
C PHE A 451 -4.87 3.55 -25.39
N ARG A 452 -4.74 4.83 -25.02
CA ARG A 452 -4.76 5.27 -23.61
C ARG A 452 -6.07 4.89 -22.93
N HIS A 453 -7.20 5.18 -23.57
CA HIS A 453 -8.52 4.85 -23.04
C HIS A 453 -8.79 3.33 -23.04
N LEU A 454 -8.32 2.60 -24.06
CA LEU A 454 -8.35 1.14 -24.06
C LEU A 454 -7.53 0.55 -22.91
N ALA A 455 -6.48 1.20 -22.42
CA ALA A 455 -5.78 0.74 -21.22
C ALA A 455 -6.59 0.95 -19.92
N VAL A 456 -7.78 1.59 -19.98
CA VAL A 456 -8.71 1.87 -18.89
C VAL A 456 -8.23 2.91 -17.88
N PHE A 457 -6.98 2.79 -17.43
CA PHE A 457 -6.33 3.70 -16.49
C PHE A 457 -4.93 4.04 -16.99
N ASP A 458 -4.50 5.29 -16.80
CA ASP A 458 -3.19 5.77 -17.27
C ASP A 458 -2.01 4.94 -16.74
N LYS A 459 -2.11 4.41 -15.51
CA LYS A 459 -1.08 3.54 -14.93
C LYS A 459 -0.90 2.20 -15.68
N PHE A 460 -1.84 1.81 -16.53
CA PHE A 460 -1.76 0.61 -17.38
C PHE A 460 -1.25 0.93 -18.79
N PHE A 461 -1.03 2.21 -19.11
CA PHE A 461 -0.64 2.69 -20.42
C PHE A 461 0.75 3.32 -20.41
N LYS A 462 1.50 3.13 -21.49
CA LYS A 462 2.64 3.98 -21.83
C LYS A 462 2.49 4.46 -23.27
N GLY A 463 2.30 5.76 -23.45
CA GLY A 463 2.27 6.39 -24.78
C GLY A 463 3.63 6.90 -25.23
N GLY A 464 3.84 6.99 -26.54
CA GLY A 464 5.04 7.61 -27.12
C GLY A 464 6.34 6.88 -26.79
N ALA A 465 6.30 5.56 -26.59
CA ALA A 465 7.48 4.80 -26.22
C ALA A 465 8.45 4.70 -27.42
N THR A 466 9.61 5.32 -27.31
CA THR A 466 10.75 5.08 -28.20
C THR A 466 11.54 3.88 -27.67
N LEU A 467 11.55 2.78 -28.42
CA LEU A 467 12.30 1.58 -28.05
C LEU A 467 13.73 1.67 -28.57
N ASP A 468 14.65 2.04 -27.69
CA ASP A 468 16.08 1.80 -27.89
C ASP A 468 16.44 0.42 -27.37
N MET A 469 16.79 -0.50 -28.28
CA MET A 469 17.12 -1.89 -27.98
C MET A 469 18.50 -2.07 -27.33
N SER A 470 19.36 -1.06 -27.43
CA SER A 470 20.66 -1.01 -26.74
C SER A 470 20.52 -0.54 -25.29
N ASN A 471 19.42 0.13 -24.95
CA ASN A 471 19.16 0.69 -23.65
C ASN A 471 18.18 -0.18 -22.83
N LYS A 472 18.67 -0.84 -21.79
CA LYS A 472 17.85 -1.71 -20.93
C LYS A 472 16.77 -0.96 -20.14
N ASP A 473 16.93 0.34 -19.87
CA ASP A 473 15.90 1.12 -19.17
C ASP A 473 14.69 1.40 -20.07
N SER A 474 14.94 1.57 -21.37
CA SER A 474 13.90 1.74 -22.38
C SER A 474 13.00 0.49 -22.45
N THR A 475 13.60 -0.70 -22.57
CA THR A 475 12.87 -1.97 -22.64
C THR A 475 12.17 -2.29 -21.32
N MET A 476 12.81 -2.06 -20.17
CA MET A 476 12.21 -2.24 -18.85
C MET A 476 10.98 -1.32 -18.67
N SER A 477 11.09 -0.04 -19.03
CA SER A 477 9.99 0.90 -18.89
C SER A 477 8.84 0.57 -19.85
N ALA A 478 9.13 0.07 -21.05
CA ALA A 478 8.13 -0.34 -22.03
C ALA A 478 7.36 -1.61 -21.65
N THR A 479 7.89 -2.43 -20.72
CA THR A 479 7.34 -3.76 -20.35
C THR A 479 6.73 -3.80 -18.94
N LYS A 480 6.61 -2.64 -18.27
CA LYS A 480 6.01 -2.47 -16.93
C LYS A 480 4.57 -1.94 -16.95
N VAL A 481 3.94 -1.95 -18.12
CA VAL A 481 2.55 -1.52 -18.37
C VAL A 481 1.78 -2.62 -19.10
N TRP A 482 0.45 -2.53 -19.16
CA TRP A 482 -0.35 -3.50 -19.89
C TRP A 482 -0.35 -3.22 -21.39
N ILE A 483 -0.56 -1.96 -21.78
CA ILE A 483 -0.55 -1.52 -23.17
C ILE A 483 0.56 -0.49 -23.35
N CYS A 484 1.49 -0.79 -24.24
CA CYS A 484 2.59 0.11 -24.59
C CYS A 484 2.45 0.53 -26.06
N GLU A 485 2.35 1.83 -26.28
CA GLU A 485 2.19 2.43 -27.60
C GLU A 485 3.53 2.97 -28.10
N LEU A 486 3.91 2.53 -29.30
CA LEU A 486 5.11 2.93 -30.01
C LEU A 486 4.79 4.13 -30.92
N GLY A 487 4.93 5.34 -30.38
CA GLY A 487 4.49 6.59 -31.04
C GLY A 487 5.38 7.10 -32.17
N GLU A 488 6.62 6.63 -32.24
CA GLU A 488 7.53 6.90 -33.37
C GLU A 488 8.01 5.57 -33.97
N ILE A 489 7.05 4.71 -34.27
CA ILE A 489 7.39 3.38 -34.79
C ILE A 489 8.14 3.48 -36.12
N ASP A 490 7.91 4.52 -36.92
CA ASP A 490 8.66 4.82 -38.16
C ASP A 490 10.13 5.17 -37.92
N SER A 491 10.44 5.88 -36.83
CA SER A 491 11.82 6.21 -36.47
C SER A 491 12.59 4.96 -36.02
N THR A 492 11.90 4.06 -35.32
CA THR A 492 12.46 2.79 -34.85
C THR A 492 12.59 1.77 -35.98
N THR A 493 11.59 1.64 -36.86
CA THR A 493 11.67 0.78 -38.05
C THR A 493 12.75 1.26 -39.02
N LYS A 494 12.95 2.58 -39.14
CA LYS A 494 14.04 3.16 -39.94
C LYS A 494 15.43 2.73 -39.48
N LYS A 495 15.63 2.53 -38.17
CA LYS A 495 16.93 2.15 -37.60
C LYS A 495 17.11 0.64 -37.51
N GLU A 496 16.15 -0.07 -36.93
CA GLU A 496 16.34 -1.46 -36.44
C GLU A 496 15.08 -2.33 -36.56
N GLN A 497 14.40 -2.33 -37.72
CA GLN A 497 13.13 -3.04 -37.88
C GLN A 497 13.18 -4.55 -37.53
N SER A 498 14.24 -5.26 -37.91
CA SER A 498 14.36 -6.69 -37.61
C SER A 498 14.53 -6.97 -36.11
N ALA A 499 15.26 -6.11 -35.38
CA ALA A 499 15.40 -6.21 -33.93
C ALA A 499 14.08 -5.90 -33.22
N LEU A 500 13.35 -4.89 -33.70
CA LEU A 500 12.01 -4.57 -33.19
C LEU A 500 11.05 -5.77 -33.39
N LYS A 501 11.04 -6.40 -34.57
CA LYS A 501 10.21 -7.60 -34.82
C LYS A 501 10.52 -8.73 -33.86
N ALA A 502 11.81 -9.01 -33.65
CA ALA A 502 12.25 -10.05 -32.71
C ALA A 502 11.73 -9.75 -31.32
N PHE A 503 11.99 -8.53 -30.84
CA PHE A 503 11.53 -8.05 -29.54
C PHE A 503 10.04 -8.21 -29.38
N LEU A 504 9.20 -7.65 -30.26
CA LEU A 504 7.74 -7.68 -30.14
C LEU A 504 7.16 -9.09 -29.95
N THR A 505 7.84 -10.13 -30.42
CA THR A 505 7.39 -11.53 -30.32
C THR A 505 7.97 -12.31 -29.14
N GLU A 506 8.91 -11.74 -28.38
CA GLU A 506 9.48 -12.41 -27.21
C GLU A 506 8.42 -12.73 -26.16
N GLN A 507 8.56 -13.90 -25.55
CA GLN A 507 7.69 -14.39 -24.48
C GLN A 507 8.14 -13.93 -23.09
N THR A 508 9.40 -13.49 -22.96
CA THR A 508 10.00 -13.12 -21.68
C THR A 508 10.82 -11.86 -21.81
N ASP A 509 10.74 -10.99 -20.80
CA ASP A 509 11.58 -9.82 -20.65
C ASP A 509 12.79 -10.16 -19.76
N ARG A 510 13.98 -9.70 -20.18
CA ARG A 510 15.24 -9.91 -19.47
C ARG A 510 15.92 -8.58 -19.20
N TYR A 511 15.96 -8.20 -17.94
CA TYR A 511 16.65 -7.00 -17.49
C TYR A 511 17.11 -7.14 -16.04
N ARG A 512 18.08 -6.30 -15.67
CA ARG A 512 18.56 -6.17 -14.29
C ARG A 512 17.97 -4.90 -13.71
N GLU A 513 17.09 -5.04 -12.73
CA GLU A 513 16.58 -3.89 -11.99
C GLU A 513 17.74 -3.11 -11.33
N PRO A 514 17.63 -1.78 -11.20
CA PRO A 514 18.62 -0.98 -10.47
C PRO A 514 18.94 -1.63 -9.12
N TYR A 515 20.24 -1.77 -8.81
CA TYR A 515 20.76 -2.37 -7.58
C TYR A 515 20.48 -3.88 -7.37
N ALA A 516 19.79 -4.57 -8.29
CA ALA A 516 19.66 -6.03 -8.24
C ALA A 516 21.02 -6.71 -8.43
N ARG A 517 21.22 -7.89 -7.81
CA ARG A 517 22.48 -8.67 -7.95
C ARG A 517 22.53 -9.51 -9.22
N HIS A 518 21.37 -9.96 -9.69
CA HIS A 518 21.23 -10.87 -10.83
C HIS A 518 20.19 -10.33 -11.82
N GLU A 519 20.27 -10.78 -13.07
CA GLU A 519 19.23 -10.52 -14.06
C GLU A 519 17.93 -11.21 -13.67
N THR A 520 16.80 -10.56 -13.96
CA THR A 520 15.46 -11.11 -13.75
C THR A 520 14.87 -11.49 -15.09
N ILE A 521 14.30 -12.70 -15.18
CA ILE A 521 13.56 -13.18 -16.35
C ILE A 521 12.08 -13.21 -15.99
N ARG A 522 11.26 -12.44 -16.72
CA ARG A 522 9.83 -12.31 -16.44
C ARG A 522 9.01 -12.71 -17.68
N PRO A 523 7.91 -13.48 -17.53
CA PRO A 523 6.96 -13.64 -18.62
C PRO A 523 6.42 -12.27 -19.03
N ARG A 524 6.45 -11.97 -20.32
CA ARG A 524 5.94 -10.71 -20.85
C ARG A 524 4.42 -10.67 -20.75
N ARG A 525 3.90 -9.64 -20.07
CA ARG A 525 2.45 -9.40 -19.94
C ARG A 525 2.00 -8.08 -20.58
N THR A 526 2.91 -7.40 -21.27
CA THR A 526 2.64 -6.18 -22.04
C THR A 526 2.24 -6.53 -23.47
N SER A 527 1.19 -5.88 -23.95
CA SER A 527 0.81 -5.86 -25.36
C SER A 527 1.27 -4.56 -26.01
N PHE A 528 1.93 -4.66 -27.16
CA PHE A 528 2.36 -3.49 -27.91
C PHE A 528 1.32 -3.07 -28.95
N CYS A 529 1.24 -1.77 -29.19
CA CYS A 529 0.54 -1.13 -30.30
C CYS A 529 1.44 -0.02 -30.87
N GLY A 530 1.13 0.47 -32.06
CA GLY A 530 1.90 1.55 -32.68
C GLY A 530 1.00 2.60 -33.28
N THR A 531 1.48 3.83 -33.34
CA THR A 531 0.89 4.87 -34.15
C THR A 531 1.94 5.42 -35.11
N VAL A 532 1.51 5.74 -36.32
CA VAL A 532 2.39 6.27 -37.35
C VAL A 532 1.66 7.29 -38.20
N ASN A 533 2.39 8.34 -38.58
CA ASN A 533 1.89 9.38 -39.47
C ASN A 533 2.23 9.11 -40.94
N PRO A 534 3.51 8.88 -41.32
CA PRO A 534 3.83 8.62 -42.72
C PRO A 534 3.10 7.38 -43.22
N LYS A 535 2.63 7.46 -44.47
CA LYS A 535 2.01 6.31 -45.16
C LYS A 535 3.01 5.17 -45.28
N GLU A 536 4.22 5.47 -45.71
CA GLU A 536 5.29 4.49 -45.88
C GLU A 536 6.28 4.55 -44.72
N TYR A 537 6.40 3.45 -43.98
CA TYR A 537 7.29 3.38 -42.82
C TYR A 537 7.97 2.01 -42.63
N LEU A 538 7.54 1.00 -43.38
CA LEU A 538 8.12 -0.33 -43.37
C LEU A 538 9.24 -0.41 -44.41
N ARG A 539 10.40 -0.96 -44.06
CA ARG A 539 11.57 -1.02 -44.94
C ARG A 539 12.11 -2.43 -45.14
N ASP A 540 11.76 -3.33 -44.24
CA ASP A 540 12.29 -4.68 -44.23
C ASP A 540 11.67 -5.52 -45.35
N VAL A 541 12.56 -6.07 -46.17
CA VAL A 541 12.27 -6.90 -47.34
C VAL A 541 12.04 -8.37 -46.99
N THR A 542 12.39 -8.80 -45.77
CA THR A 542 12.18 -10.18 -45.27
C THR A 542 10.74 -10.44 -44.80
N GLY A 543 9.85 -9.46 -44.94
CA GLY A 543 8.40 -9.58 -44.73
C GLY A 543 7.90 -8.90 -43.47
N ASN A 544 6.75 -8.21 -43.55
CA ASN A 544 6.27 -7.28 -42.52
C ASN A 544 5.08 -7.80 -41.70
N ARG A 545 4.79 -9.10 -41.73
CA ARG A 545 3.65 -9.76 -41.06
C ARG A 545 3.42 -9.47 -39.56
N ARG A 546 4.43 -8.94 -38.86
CA ARG A 546 4.33 -8.58 -37.43
C ARG A 546 3.71 -7.20 -37.20
N PHE A 547 3.53 -6.40 -38.24
CA PHE A 547 2.84 -5.11 -38.19
C PHE A 547 1.44 -5.30 -38.79
N TRP A 548 0.40 -5.10 -38.00
CA TRP A 548 -1.00 -5.19 -38.42
C TRP A 548 -1.51 -3.77 -38.65
N THR A 549 -1.13 -3.22 -39.80
CA THR A 549 -1.31 -1.80 -40.10
C THR A 549 -2.72 -1.54 -40.61
N ILE A 550 -3.40 -0.61 -39.97
CA ILE A 550 -4.74 -0.15 -40.37
C ILE A 550 -4.66 1.34 -40.67
N PRO A 551 -5.02 1.77 -41.91
CA PRO A 551 -5.16 3.17 -42.23
C PRO A 551 -6.44 3.72 -41.59
N ILE A 552 -6.31 4.83 -40.87
CA ILE A 552 -7.39 5.55 -40.18
C ILE A 552 -7.45 6.95 -40.76
N GLU A 553 -8.55 7.25 -41.44
CA GLU A 553 -8.79 8.59 -42.00
C GLU A 553 -9.29 9.56 -40.92
N LYS A 554 -10.25 9.12 -40.10
CA LYS A 554 -10.86 9.92 -39.05
C LYS A 554 -11.32 9.01 -37.91
N MET A 555 -11.20 9.51 -36.68
CA MET A 555 -11.69 8.86 -35.48
C MET A 555 -12.72 9.75 -34.78
N ASP A 556 -13.70 9.15 -34.13
CA ASP A 556 -14.65 9.86 -33.27
C ASP A 556 -14.03 10.12 -31.89
N THR A 557 -13.20 11.16 -31.80
CA THR A 557 -12.51 11.54 -30.55
C THR A 557 -13.48 11.93 -29.45
N ASN A 558 -14.61 12.57 -29.79
CA ASN A 558 -15.65 12.91 -28.82
C ASN A 558 -16.20 11.65 -28.14
N ALA A 559 -16.47 10.59 -28.91
CA ALA A 559 -16.91 9.32 -28.33
C ALA A 559 -15.87 8.73 -27.37
N ILE A 560 -14.58 8.74 -27.74
CA ILE A 560 -13.47 8.24 -26.89
C ILE A 560 -13.48 8.90 -25.51
N PHE A 561 -13.55 10.23 -25.47
CA PHE A 561 -13.56 10.97 -24.21
C PHE A 561 -14.89 10.88 -23.45
N SER A 562 -16.00 10.62 -24.15
CA SER A 562 -17.32 10.53 -23.52
C SER A 562 -17.55 9.21 -22.76
N TYR A 563 -16.88 8.13 -23.17
CA TYR A 563 -17.02 6.83 -22.52
C TYR A 563 -16.22 6.74 -21.22
N SER A 564 -16.85 6.19 -20.19
CA SER A 564 -16.21 5.99 -18.88
C SER A 564 -15.24 4.81 -18.89
N SER A 565 -14.33 4.76 -17.91
CA SER A 565 -13.44 3.60 -17.70
C SER A 565 -14.20 2.28 -17.57
N GLU A 566 -15.42 2.30 -17.00
CA GLU A 566 -16.27 1.10 -16.90
C GLU A 566 -16.74 0.60 -18.28
N TRP A 567 -16.99 1.49 -19.24
CA TRP A 567 -17.31 1.08 -20.61
C TRP A 567 -16.15 0.30 -21.23
N TYR A 568 -14.91 0.79 -21.06
CA TYR A 568 -13.71 0.11 -21.54
C TYR A 568 -13.43 -1.20 -20.79
N LEU A 569 -13.70 -1.27 -19.48
CA LEU A 569 -13.63 -2.53 -18.73
C LEU A 569 -14.63 -3.56 -19.26
N GLN A 570 -15.87 -3.16 -19.54
CA GLN A 570 -16.86 -4.04 -20.14
C GLN A 570 -16.48 -4.51 -21.54
N PHE A 571 -15.82 -3.65 -22.34
CA PHE A 571 -15.20 -4.07 -23.60
C PHE A 571 -14.19 -5.20 -23.34
N TRP A 572 -13.27 -5.03 -22.40
CA TRP A 572 -12.31 -6.10 -22.09
C TRP A 572 -12.94 -7.35 -21.49
N ARG A 573 -14.05 -7.23 -20.75
CA ARG A 573 -14.81 -8.38 -20.25
C ARG A 573 -15.47 -9.15 -21.40
N GLN A 574 -15.97 -8.47 -22.44
CA GLN A 574 -16.42 -9.11 -23.68
C GLN A 574 -15.26 -9.89 -24.33
N ILE A 575 -14.12 -9.23 -24.56
CA ILE A 575 -12.94 -9.88 -25.16
C ILE A 575 -12.45 -11.06 -24.32
N TYR A 576 -12.51 -10.94 -22.99
CA TYR A 576 -12.14 -12.01 -22.09
C TYR A 576 -13.07 -13.23 -22.19
N GLN A 577 -14.39 -13.01 -22.35
CA GLN A 577 -15.34 -14.10 -22.61
C GLN A 577 -15.05 -14.79 -23.94
N GLU A 578 -14.71 -14.04 -24.97
CA GLU A 578 -14.29 -14.60 -26.26
C GLU A 578 -12.97 -15.37 -26.17
N TYR A 579 -12.00 -14.84 -25.44
CA TYR A 579 -10.74 -15.52 -25.14
C TYR A 579 -10.97 -16.85 -24.39
N LYS A 580 -11.87 -16.91 -23.41
CA LYS A 580 -12.20 -18.17 -22.72
C LYS A 580 -12.75 -19.23 -23.67
N LYS A 581 -13.54 -18.84 -24.67
CA LYS A 581 -14.11 -19.74 -25.67
C LYS A 581 -13.04 -20.26 -26.64
N ASN A 582 -12.12 -19.38 -27.05
CA ASN A 582 -11.00 -19.73 -27.93
C ASN A 582 -9.71 -19.01 -27.50
N PRO A 583 -8.91 -19.59 -26.59
CA PRO A 583 -7.69 -18.95 -26.10
C PRO A 583 -6.64 -18.68 -27.19
N LYS A 584 -6.70 -19.45 -28.29
CA LYS A 584 -5.84 -19.31 -29.47
C LYS A 584 -6.45 -18.42 -30.57
N GLY A 585 -7.61 -17.80 -30.32
CA GLY A 585 -8.32 -16.98 -31.31
C GLY A 585 -7.55 -15.73 -31.75
N HIS A 586 -6.54 -15.31 -30.98
CA HIS A 586 -5.63 -14.23 -31.31
C HIS A 586 -4.59 -14.58 -32.39
N LEU A 587 -4.38 -15.87 -32.68
CA LEU A 587 -3.45 -16.30 -33.72
C LEU A 587 -4.02 -15.99 -35.11
N LEU A 588 -3.18 -15.44 -36.00
CA LEU A 588 -3.53 -15.30 -37.41
C LEU A 588 -3.48 -16.67 -38.09
N THR A 589 -4.46 -16.94 -38.96
CA THR A 589 -4.39 -18.08 -39.89
C THR A 589 -3.34 -17.80 -40.97
N PRO A 590 -2.87 -18.82 -41.70
CA PRO A 590 -1.96 -18.61 -42.84
C PRO A 590 -2.52 -17.61 -43.86
N GLU A 591 -3.80 -17.73 -44.21
CA GLU A 591 -4.50 -16.82 -45.13
C GLU A 591 -4.55 -15.38 -44.62
N GLU A 592 -4.86 -15.18 -43.34
CA GLU A 592 -4.84 -13.85 -42.72
C GLU A 592 -3.42 -13.27 -42.69
N GLN A 593 -2.41 -14.11 -42.45
CA GLN A 593 -1.02 -13.69 -42.42
C GLN A 593 -0.51 -13.26 -43.81
N ASP A 594 -0.92 -13.96 -44.86
CA ASP A 594 -0.66 -13.56 -46.24
C ASP A 594 -1.38 -12.25 -46.58
N ARG A 595 -2.64 -12.09 -46.14
CA ARG A 595 -3.39 -10.85 -46.33
C ARG A 595 -2.77 -9.67 -45.59
N VAL A 596 -2.20 -9.86 -44.40
CA VAL A 596 -1.39 -8.83 -43.71
C VAL A 596 -0.17 -8.46 -44.54
N ASN A 597 0.55 -9.44 -45.10
CA ASN A 597 1.72 -9.16 -45.94
C ASN A 597 1.36 -8.38 -47.21
N CYS A 598 0.25 -8.74 -47.88
CA CYS A 598 -0.27 -8.00 -49.03
C CYS A 598 -0.67 -6.58 -48.65
N LEU A 599 -1.40 -6.40 -47.53
CA LEU A 599 -1.79 -5.08 -47.04
C LEU A 599 -0.57 -4.21 -46.74
N ASN A 600 0.46 -4.78 -46.11
CA ASN A 600 1.68 -4.07 -45.74
C ASN A 600 2.52 -3.61 -46.92
N ALA A 601 2.36 -4.20 -48.11
CA ALA A 601 3.02 -3.71 -49.32
C ALA A 601 2.66 -2.24 -49.62
N ASN A 602 1.47 -1.78 -49.21
CA ASN A 602 1.02 -0.39 -49.37
C ASN A 602 1.69 0.61 -48.40
N PHE A 603 2.44 0.11 -47.41
CA PHE A 603 3.10 0.91 -46.37
C PHE A 603 4.62 0.71 -46.38
N GLU A 604 5.15 0.02 -47.38
CA GLU A 604 6.57 -0.18 -47.60
C GLU A 604 7.17 1.06 -48.28
N THR A 605 8.26 1.57 -47.71
CA THR A 605 9.08 2.61 -48.34
C THR A 605 9.85 2.01 -49.50
N ASP A 606 9.99 2.78 -50.58
CA ASP A 606 10.85 2.41 -51.69
C ASP A 606 12.28 2.16 -51.22
N VAL A 607 12.89 1.10 -51.77
CA VAL A 607 14.28 0.79 -51.46
C VAL A 607 15.14 1.73 -52.29
N TYR A 608 16.08 2.39 -51.62
CA TYR A 608 16.99 3.31 -52.28
C TYR A 608 17.82 2.58 -53.36
N GLY A 609 17.80 3.07 -54.60
CA GLY A 609 18.40 2.42 -55.76
C GLY A 609 17.45 1.52 -56.58
N GLU A 610 16.20 1.33 -56.15
CA GLU A 610 15.22 0.47 -56.81
C GLU A 610 14.78 1.00 -58.17
N ASP A 611 14.34 2.25 -58.24
CA ASP A 611 13.94 2.88 -59.50
C ASP A 611 15.13 3.11 -60.43
N GLU A 612 16.30 3.44 -59.88
CA GLU A 612 17.55 3.53 -60.63
C GLU A 612 17.93 2.19 -61.26
N PHE A 613 17.74 1.09 -60.53
CA PHE A 613 17.99 -0.25 -61.06
C PHE A 613 17.01 -0.59 -62.16
N ILE A 614 15.70 -0.40 -61.96
CA ILE A 614 14.68 -0.73 -62.97
C ILE A 614 14.82 0.15 -64.21
N SER A 615 15.22 1.41 -64.05
CA SER A 615 15.49 2.29 -65.18
C SER A 615 16.71 1.85 -65.98
N LEU A 616 17.71 1.25 -65.34
CA LEU A 616 19.01 0.94 -65.94
C LEU A 616 19.16 -0.51 -66.42
N PHE A 617 18.44 -1.46 -65.81
CA PHE A 617 18.49 -2.88 -66.11
C PHE A 617 17.17 -3.37 -66.70
N ASP A 618 17.23 -4.07 -67.84
CA ASP A 618 16.07 -4.68 -68.48
C ASP A 618 15.70 -5.99 -67.77
N THR A 619 14.92 -5.84 -66.70
CA THR A 619 14.37 -6.97 -65.94
C THR A 619 13.37 -7.81 -66.75
N THR A 620 12.94 -7.38 -67.94
CA THR A 620 12.03 -8.15 -68.81
C THR A 620 12.75 -9.00 -69.85
N ALA A 621 14.08 -8.83 -69.98
CA ALA A 621 14.89 -9.61 -70.90
C ALA A 621 14.86 -11.12 -70.58
N ASP A 622 14.95 -11.94 -71.63
CA ASP A 622 15.06 -13.40 -71.51
C ASP A 622 16.20 -13.81 -70.56
N LEU A 623 15.95 -14.81 -69.70
CA LEU A 623 16.90 -15.28 -68.68
C LEU A 623 18.26 -15.70 -69.26
N SER A 624 18.33 -16.11 -70.53
CA SER A 624 19.60 -16.42 -71.22
C SER A 624 20.51 -15.21 -71.41
N ARG A 625 19.96 -13.99 -71.39
CA ARG A 625 20.69 -12.72 -71.53
C ARG A 625 21.17 -12.17 -70.18
N TRP A 626 20.80 -12.80 -69.08
CA TRP A 626 21.20 -12.38 -67.75
C TRP A 626 22.65 -12.82 -67.49
N GLY A 627 23.42 -11.94 -66.83
CA GLY A 627 24.84 -12.13 -66.59
C GLY A 627 25.19 -12.14 -65.11
N ARG A 628 26.28 -12.81 -64.74
CA ARG A 628 26.78 -12.82 -63.37
C ARG A 628 27.39 -11.46 -63.03
N ARG A 629 26.88 -10.81 -61.99
CA ARG A 629 27.48 -9.60 -61.40
C ARG A 629 27.59 -9.75 -59.89
N THR A 630 28.65 -9.23 -59.31
CA THR A 630 28.78 -9.11 -57.85
C THR A 630 27.95 -7.93 -57.35
N ALA A 631 27.60 -7.95 -56.07
CA ALA A 631 26.93 -6.83 -55.41
C ALA A 631 27.74 -5.52 -55.52
N ALA A 632 29.07 -5.59 -55.53
CA ALA A 632 29.95 -4.44 -55.71
C ALA A 632 29.87 -3.87 -57.13
N GLU A 633 29.84 -4.72 -58.16
CA GLU A 633 29.70 -4.30 -59.56
C GLU A 633 28.35 -3.64 -59.81
N ILE A 634 27.26 -4.20 -59.26
CA ILE A 634 25.93 -3.59 -59.37
C ILE A 634 25.89 -2.21 -58.70
N ALA A 635 26.45 -2.09 -57.48
CA ALA A 635 26.54 -0.81 -56.79
C ALA A 635 27.37 0.22 -57.56
N ASP A 636 28.51 -0.19 -58.14
CA ASP A 636 29.37 0.69 -58.94
C ASP A 636 28.65 1.21 -60.19
N ILE A 637 27.94 0.34 -60.91
CA ILE A 637 27.14 0.71 -62.09
C ILE A 637 26.08 1.75 -61.73
N LEU A 638 25.31 1.50 -60.67
CA LEU A 638 24.26 2.42 -60.21
C LEU A 638 24.84 3.78 -59.77
N ASN A 639 25.92 3.76 -58.98
CA ASN A 639 26.54 5.00 -58.48
C ASN A 639 27.24 5.81 -59.57
N LYS A 640 27.82 5.16 -60.58
CA LYS A 640 28.41 5.83 -61.75
C LYS A 640 27.35 6.54 -62.58
N ARG A 641 26.20 5.89 -62.79
CA ARG A 641 25.10 6.45 -63.60
C ARG A 641 24.35 7.56 -62.86
N TYR A 642 24.04 7.35 -61.59
CA TYR A 642 23.26 8.26 -60.76
C TYR A 642 24.15 8.93 -59.72
N LYS A 643 24.80 10.03 -60.13
CA LYS A 643 25.67 10.83 -59.26
C LYS A 643 24.89 11.32 -58.04
N GLY A 644 25.27 10.85 -56.84
CA GLY A 644 24.60 11.16 -55.58
C GLY A 644 23.86 9.98 -54.95
N LEU A 645 23.64 8.88 -55.69
CA LEU A 645 23.02 7.68 -55.14
C LEU A 645 23.85 7.14 -53.98
N ASN A 646 25.16 6.92 -54.12
CA ASN A 646 26.04 6.43 -53.05
C ASN A 646 25.55 5.13 -52.37
N ILE A 647 24.94 4.20 -53.13
CA ILE A 647 24.50 2.91 -52.63
C ILE A 647 25.71 2.02 -52.28
N ARG A 648 25.68 1.39 -51.11
CA ARG A 648 26.75 0.48 -50.67
C ARG A 648 26.51 -0.94 -51.19
N SER A 649 27.58 -1.67 -51.48
CA SER A 649 27.51 -3.04 -52.01
C SER A 649 26.79 -4.01 -51.06
N GLU A 650 26.87 -3.81 -49.74
CA GLU A 650 26.15 -4.64 -48.77
C GLU A 650 24.63 -4.47 -48.86
N SER A 651 24.16 -3.30 -49.31
CA SER A 651 22.74 -2.99 -49.48
C SER A 651 22.12 -3.68 -50.69
N ILE A 652 22.92 -3.98 -51.72
CA ILE A 652 22.43 -4.59 -52.96
C ILE A 652 21.81 -5.96 -52.67
N GLY A 653 22.59 -6.89 -52.12
CA GLY A 653 22.12 -8.25 -51.87
C GLY A 653 21.09 -8.35 -50.74
N ARG A 654 21.19 -7.48 -49.72
CA ARG A 654 20.33 -7.55 -48.52
C ARG A 654 19.00 -6.83 -48.65
N GLN A 655 18.93 -5.76 -49.45
CA GLN A 655 17.76 -4.88 -49.50
C GLN A 655 17.25 -4.72 -50.94
N LEU A 656 18.13 -4.37 -51.88
CA LEU A 656 17.72 -4.05 -53.25
C LEU A 656 17.21 -5.27 -54.03
N ILE A 657 17.98 -6.37 -54.06
CA ILE A 657 17.61 -7.56 -54.83
C ILE A 657 16.31 -8.19 -54.33
N PRO A 658 16.09 -8.46 -53.03
CA PRO A 658 14.82 -9.00 -52.55
C PRO A 658 13.62 -8.11 -52.89
N ARG A 659 13.81 -6.79 -52.90
CA ARG A 659 12.77 -5.84 -53.29
C ARG A 659 12.46 -5.91 -54.79
N LEU A 660 13.48 -5.99 -55.64
CA LEU A 660 13.32 -6.18 -57.08
C LEU A 660 12.65 -7.51 -57.40
N GLU A 661 13.01 -8.58 -56.70
CA GLU A 661 12.36 -9.90 -56.82
C GLU A 661 10.85 -9.78 -56.55
N LYS A 662 10.47 -9.04 -55.49
CA LYS A 662 9.08 -8.76 -55.13
C LYS A 662 8.35 -7.88 -56.16
N ARG A 663 8.98 -6.81 -56.67
CA ARG A 663 8.36 -5.86 -57.61
C ARG A 663 8.20 -6.44 -59.01
N THR A 664 9.18 -7.21 -59.47
CA THR A 664 9.21 -7.78 -60.84
C THR A 664 8.61 -9.18 -60.92
N GLY A 665 8.50 -9.89 -59.79
CA GLY A 665 8.09 -11.29 -59.73
C GLY A 665 9.16 -12.28 -60.22
N GLN A 666 10.38 -11.80 -60.52
CA GLN A 666 11.47 -12.63 -61.01
C GLN A 666 12.46 -12.99 -59.92
N VAL A 667 13.09 -14.16 -60.01
CA VAL A 667 14.06 -14.64 -59.00
C VAL A 667 15.48 -14.38 -59.48
N PHE A 668 16.25 -13.63 -58.70
CA PHE A 668 17.64 -13.31 -58.98
C PHE A 668 18.53 -14.38 -58.34
N LYS A 669 18.84 -15.42 -59.12
CA LYS A 669 19.64 -16.56 -58.64
C LYS A 669 20.99 -16.11 -58.08
N ARG A 670 21.37 -16.66 -56.92
CA ARG A 670 22.61 -16.36 -56.20
C ARG A 670 23.56 -17.55 -56.35
N SER A 671 24.86 -17.30 -56.59
CA SER A 671 25.88 -18.37 -56.66
C SER A 671 27.22 -17.93 -56.05
N SER A 672 28.05 -18.89 -55.67
CA SER A 672 29.39 -18.63 -55.12
C SER A 672 30.47 -19.29 -55.98
N SER A 673 31.56 -18.58 -56.27
CA SER A 673 32.72 -19.13 -56.98
C SER A 673 33.99 -18.37 -56.57
N ASN A 674 35.08 -19.10 -56.29
CA ASN A 674 36.37 -18.54 -55.85
C ASN A 674 36.25 -17.54 -54.69
N GLY A 675 35.38 -17.84 -53.71
CA GLY A 675 35.15 -16.99 -52.53
C GLY A 675 34.33 -15.71 -52.79
N LYS A 676 33.88 -15.47 -54.03
CA LYS A 676 33.01 -14.35 -54.41
C LYS A 676 31.57 -14.81 -54.59
N ARG A 677 30.62 -13.95 -54.19
CA ARG A 677 29.17 -14.15 -54.37
C ARG A 677 28.69 -13.36 -55.58
N TYR A 678 27.95 -14.04 -56.45
CA TYR A 678 27.40 -13.50 -57.69
C TYR A 678 25.88 -13.53 -57.65
N ILE A 679 25.27 -12.53 -58.29
CA ILE A 679 23.84 -12.39 -58.53
C ILE A 679 23.65 -12.50 -60.04
N ASN A 680 22.71 -13.34 -60.48
CA ASN A 680 22.29 -13.35 -61.87
C ASN A 680 21.51 -12.07 -62.12
N CYS A 681 22.12 -11.15 -62.85
CA CYS A 681 21.67 -9.77 -63.00
C CYS A 681 21.19 -9.55 -64.46
N PRO A 682 20.05 -8.89 -64.68
CA PRO A 682 19.57 -8.58 -66.02
C PRO A 682 20.59 -7.75 -66.83
N PRO A 683 20.49 -7.77 -68.16
CA PRO A 683 21.29 -6.89 -69.00
C PRO A 683 20.87 -5.42 -68.79
N LEU A 684 21.73 -4.48 -69.19
CA LEU A 684 21.38 -3.06 -69.17
C LEU A 684 20.31 -2.74 -70.23
N SER A 685 19.35 -1.88 -69.90
CA SER A 685 18.23 -1.49 -70.76
C SER A 685 18.63 -0.58 -71.92
N VAL A 686 19.80 0.05 -71.83
CA VAL A 686 20.34 0.96 -72.84
C VAL A 686 21.70 0.44 -73.32
N SER A 687 21.92 0.40 -74.64
CA SER A 687 23.27 0.29 -75.20
C SER A 687 24.09 1.46 -74.69
N ILE A 688 25.16 1.18 -73.96
CA ILE A 688 26.10 2.20 -73.52
C ILE A 688 26.76 2.79 -74.77
N ASP A 689 26.22 3.88 -75.30
CA ASP A 689 26.94 4.81 -76.15
C ASP A 689 27.71 5.75 -75.21
N ASP A 690 28.85 5.28 -74.71
CA ASP A 690 30.00 6.11 -74.39
C ASP A 690 31.22 5.20 -74.19
N ASP A 691 32.23 5.47 -75.01
CA ASP A 691 33.50 4.77 -75.11
C ASP A 691 34.22 4.60 -73.75
N SER A 692 34.95 3.48 -73.65
CA SER A 692 35.84 3.06 -72.53
C SER A 692 35.18 2.36 -71.34
N ASP A 693 34.91 1.05 -71.47
CA ASP A 693 35.52 0.03 -70.62
C ASP A 693 35.02 -1.38 -70.98
N SER A 694 35.96 -2.27 -71.28
CA SER A 694 35.73 -3.67 -71.61
C SER A 694 35.25 -4.46 -70.39
N TYR A 695 33.94 -4.66 -70.25
CA TYR A 695 33.41 -5.79 -69.49
C TYR A 695 33.13 -6.94 -70.46
N SER A 696 34.00 -7.95 -70.47
CA SER A 696 33.77 -9.18 -71.22
C SER A 696 32.57 -9.92 -70.61
N PHE A 697 31.53 -10.10 -71.40
CA PHE A 697 30.38 -10.92 -71.04
C PHE A 697 30.69 -12.38 -71.39
N ALA A 698 30.70 -13.27 -70.39
CA ALA A 698 30.66 -14.70 -70.64
C ALA A 698 29.19 -15.14 -70.69
N PRO A 699 28.64 -15.55 -71.85
CA PRO A 699 27.31 -16.14 -71.94
C PRO A 699 27.30 -17.52 -71.29
N PHE A 700 26.15 -17.92 -70.74
CA PHE A 700 25.94 -19.26 -70.18
C PHE A 700 26.15 -20.35 -71.24
N THR A 701 26.94 -21.37 -70.90
CA THR A 701 27.04 -22.59 -71.70
C THR A 701 26.10 -23.65 -71.14
N SER A 702 25.69 -24.61 -71.97
CA SER A 702 24.75 -25.70 -71.59
C SER A 702 25.24 -26.59 -70.44
N GLU A 703 26.50 -26.48 -70.02
CA GLU A 703 27.06 -27.19 -68.87
C GLU A 703 26.78 -26.48 -67.53
N ASP A 704 26.57 -25.17 -67.51
CA ASP A 704 26.32 -24.36 -66.31
C ASP A 704 24.92 -24.59 -65.70
N PHE A 705 24.03 -25.27 -66.42
CA PHE A 705 22.71 -25.67 -65.91
C PHE A 705 22.78 -26.93 -65.01
N ARG A 706 23.91 -27.65 -64.98
CA ARG A 706 24.06 -28.88 -64.19
C ARG A 706 24.33 -28.66 -62.71
N ASP A 707 24.77 -27.45 -62.31
CA ASP A 707 25.10 -27.11 -60.92
C ASP A 707 23.92 -26.53 -60.12
N PHE A 708 22.70 -26.52 -60.68
CA PHE A 708 21.49 -26.21 -59.91
C PHE A 708 20.95 -27.47 -59.25
N THR A 709 21.58 -27.90 -58.15
CA THR A 709 20.95 -28.81 -57.20
C THR A 709 20.12 -28.02 -56.18
N ASP A 710 18.96 -28.56 -55.80
CA ASP A 710 17.93 -27.95 -54.94
C ASP A 710 18.36 -27.55 -53.51
N GLU A 711 19.66 -27.55 -53.17
CA GLU A 711 20.11 -27.49 -51.77
C GLU A 711 20.64 -26.14 -51.24
N ASP A 712 20.78 -25.09 -52.06
CA ASP A 712 21.29 -23.80 -51.55
C ASP A 712 20.23 -22.69 -51.57
N VAL A 713 19.21 -22.83 -50.72
CA VAL A 713 18.29 -21.74 -50.34
C VAL A 713 18.43 -21.43 -48.86
N ILE A 714 19.51 -20.74 -48.46
CA ILE A 714 19.52 -19.88 -47.26
C ILE A 714 20.53 -18.76 -47.51
N PHE A 715 20.08 -17.50 -47.56
CA PHE A 715 20.67 -16.33 -46.88
C PHE A 715 19.80 -15.09 -47.06
#